data_AF-A0A0F4TV09-F1
#
_entry.id   AF-A0A0F4TV09-F1
#
_cell.length_a   1.000
_cell.length_b   1.000
_cell.length_c   1.000
_cell.angle_alpha   90.00
_cell.angle_beta   90.00
_cell.angle_gamma   90.00
#
_symmetry.space_group_name_H-M   'P 1'
#
loop_
_entity.id
_entity.type
_entity.pdbx_description
1 polymer ?
#
loop_
_entity_poly.entity_id
_entity_poly.type
_entity_poly.pdbx_seq_one_letter_code
_entity_poly.pdbx_strand_id
1 'polypeptide(L)'
;MLMTLFAMGLPVMSVWAADPVVPAVPDVPSLQSLRGMTPPDPSGTEGGRKVDLMADYVLNRSAAVFLGKALFWDMEIGSDGSTACASCHFHAGVDHRTTNQINPGQANTNANVSSIFNKPFTASDIPGDVPSYTTRSGGKGGPNYLLKKSDFPTHVLADPLDRNSAIVYSSDDVIGSQGVFDANFVKPNQSRFDKCIQQPDGIFQVGGINVRRSTGRNAPTVINAAFNVRNFWDGRANNVFNGFSPFGNRDPDAGIFVTSDRSGVATKVRLALKDASAASQAVGPPGSPVEMSCGGRTFADIGRRMLDTLILKQQRISSTDSVLGPVSRGRRPTYRELIKNAFQPRLWNATQQVLLGDAPYTQMEANFPLFFGLAIQMYESTLISDQAPLDAYLQGDHAAMNDQQVQGMNLFLGKGKCVSCHGGAELTNAGSRLLFHPRERIERMVMADNLTTLYDNGFYNTGVRPTSEDLALGGADAWGNPLSFTREYNTVLQGGQIPDPLEVDVCTFEVPLSPAIPCDATLKPNVGFRDAVDGAFKTPTLRNIALTGPYFHNGSRATLQQVMEFYNRGGDRRGEDASNTSGFEHPAVNQHNGSNLDPDMTRLNLTPVEVDALVKFMEVGLTDPRVAWERAPFDHPSLVLPQGEKGDENSVGQKPASPKITTRQAQDAEIELNPVGAEGRAALEGPLQPFNNDL
;
A
#
# COMPACT_ATOMS: atom_id res chain seq x y z
N MET A 1 -5.99 -2.24 -93.65
CA MET A 1 -4.68 -2.61 -94.24
C MET A 1 -3.70 -2.76 -93.08
N LEU A 2 -3.32 -4.00 -92.75
CA LEU A 2 -2.27 -4.43 -91.79
C LEU A 2 -2.45 -4.01 -90.31
N MET A 3 -2.17 -4.80 -89.26
CA MET A 3 -1.68 -6.16 -89.08
C MET A 3 -2.01 -6.56 -87.63
N THR A 4 -2.36 -7.81 -87.40
CA THR A 4 -2.48 -8.44 -86.07
C THR A 4 -1.09 -8.71 -85.48
N LEU A 5 -0.88 -8.43 -84.19
CA LEU A 5 0.15 -9.13 -83.39
C LEU A 5 -0.34 -9.26 -81.94
N PHE A 6 -0.47 -10.50 -81.49
CA PHE A 6 -0.71 -10.88 -80.10
C PHE A 6 0.61 -10.77 -79.32
N ALA A 7 0.59 -10.12 -78.16
CA ALA A 7 1.65 -10.20 -77.16
C ALA A 7 1.02 -10.49 -75.79
N MET A 8 1.41 -11.63 -75.20
CA MET A 8 1.09 -11.97 -73.82
C MET A 8 1.84 -11.04 -72.87
N GLY A 9 1.12 -10.35 -71.99
CA GLY A 9 1.68 -9.54 -70.90
C GLY A 9 1.14 -10.03 -69.56
N LEU A 10 2.04 -10.46 -68.68
CA LEU A 10 1.78 -10.80 -67.27
C LEU A 10 1.17 -9.59 -66.53
N PRO A 11 0.23 -9.78 -65.58
CA PRO A 11 -0.29 -8.69 -64.79
C PRO A 11 0.80 -8.24 -63.80
N VAL A 12 1.30 -7.01 -64.01
CA VAL A 12 2.09 -6.29 -63.01
C VAL A 12 1.12 -5.89 -61.90
N MET A 13 1.11 -6.64 -60.79
CA MET A 13 0.57 -6.10 -59.55
C MET A 13 1.53 -5.04 -59.05
N SER A 14 1.09 -3.79 -59.10
CA SER A 14 1.75 -2.67 -58.45
C SER A 14 1.85 -2.97 -56.95
N VAL A 15 3.09 -3.10 -56.48
CA VAL A 15 3.41 -3.02 -55.05
C VAL A 15 3.10 -1.59 -54.65
N TRP A 16 1.98 -1.38 -53.97
CA TRP A 16 1.77 -0.15 -53.23
C TRP A 16 2.80 -0.15 -52.12
N ALA A 17 3.69 0.85 -52.13
CA ALA A 17 4.52 1.15 -50.99
C ALA A 17 3.58 1.33 -49.79
N ALA A 18 3.81 0.58 -48.72
CA ALA A 18 3.14 0.82 -47.45
C ALA A 18 3.35 2.29 -47.09
N ASP A 19 2.27 3.00 -46.78
CA ASP A 19 2.36 4.36 -46.26
C ASP A 19 3.33 4.37 -45.06
N PRO A 20 4.21 5.38 -44.95
CA PRO A 20 5.07 5.49 -43.79
C PRO A 20 4.19 5.53 -42.55
N VAL A 21 4.41 4.59 -41.63
CA VAL A 21 3.82 4.61 -40.30
C VAL A 21 4.19 5.96 -39.68
N VAL A 22 3.21 6.87 -39.62
CA VAL A 22 3.33 8.09 -38.83
C VAL A 22 3.48 7.61 -37.39
N PRO A 23 4.59 7.90 -36.68
CA PRO A 23 4.68 7.58 -35.27
C PRO A 23 3.48 8.24 -34.59
N ALA A 24 2.72 7.45 -33.82
CA ALA A 24 1.63 7.98 -33.03
C ALA A 24 2.14 9.21 -32.27
N VAL A 25 1.47 10.35 -32.43
CA VAL A 25 1.70 11.49 -31.55
C VAL A 25 1.53 10.95 -30.14
N PRO A 26 2.53 11.06 -29.24
CA PRO A 26 2.35 10.60 -27.87
C PRO A 26 1.12 11.33 -27.32
N ASP A 27 0.14 10.57 -26.84
CA ASP A 27 -1.05 11.13 -26.22
C ASP A 27 -0.60 12.19 -25.21
N VAL A 28 -1.11 13.42 -25.36
CA VAL A 28 -0.83 14.49 -24.39
C VAL A 28 -1.26 13.94 -23.02
N PRO A 29 -0.37 13.90 -22.02
CA PRO A 29 -0.74 13.43 -20.69
C PRO A 29 -1.96 14.19 -20.21
N SER A 30 -3.04 13.47 -19.93
CA SER A 30 -4.30 14.07 -19.51
C SER A 30 -4.79 13.43 -18.21
N LEU A 31 -5.34 14.28 -17.35
CA LEU A 31 -6.06 13.84 -16.16
C LEU A 31 -7.51 13.52 -16.54
N GLN A 32 -8.10 12.57 -15.84
CA GLN A 32 -9.50 12.19 -15.99
C GLN A 32 -10.24 12.38 -14.66
N SER A 33 -11.55 12.66 -14.73
CA SER A 33 -12.40 12.69 -13.53
C SER A 33 -12.60 11.28 -13.01
N LEU A 34 -12.50 11.04 -11.70
CA LEU A 34 -12.85 9.75 -11.08
C LEU A 34 -14.35 9.61 -10.84
N ARG A 35 -15.12 10.68 -11.04
CA ARG A 35 -16.53 10.74 -10.67
C ARG A 35 -17.35 9.60 -11.30
N GLY A 36 -18.00 8.82 -10.44
CA GLY A 36 -18.85 7.70 -10.86
C GLY A 36 -18.09 6.43 -11.27
N MET A 37 -16.76 6.41 -11.19
CA MET A 37 -15.97 5.20 -11.41
C MET A 37 -16.04 4.30 -10.18
N THR A 38 -16.17 2.98 -10.41
CA THR A 38 -16.15 1.95 -9.37
C THR A 38 -15.00 0.97 -9.60
N PRO A 39 -14.40 0.43 -8.53
CA PRO A 39 -13.49 -0.70 -8.65
C PRO A 39 -14.17 -1.93 -9.29
N PRO A 40 -13.43 -2.78 -10.03
CA PRO A 40 -13.96 -4.02 -10.57
C PRO A 40 -14.33 -5.01 -9.46
N ASP A 41 -15.37 -5.82 -9.71
CA ASP A 41 -15.70 -6.95 -8.84
C ASP A 41 -14.76 -8.14 -9.12
N PRO A 42 -14.28 -8.83 -8.07
CA PRO A 42 -13.48 -10.04 -8.22
C PRO A 42 -14.14 -11.18 -9.00
N SER A 43 -13.35 -11.88 -9.80
CA SER A 43 -13.70 -13.13 -10.46
C SER A 43 -12.48 -14.02 -10.62
N GLY A 44 -12.66 -15.32 -10.86
CA GLY A 44 -11.52 -16.21 -11.06
C GLY A 44 -11.85 -17.68 -10.99
N THR A 45 -11.06 -18.46 -10.25
CA THR A 45 -11.22 -19.91 -10.16
C THR A 45 -11.27 -20.46 -8.73
N GLU A 46 -12.03 -21.54 -8.56
CA GLU A 46 -12.14 -22.33 -7.33
C GLU A 46 -11.99 -23.81 -7.68
N GLY A 47 -10.89 -24.44 -7.29
CA GLY A 47 -10.60 -25.83 -7.68
C GLY A 47 -10.64 -26.06 -9.21
N GLY A 48 -10.30 -25.04 -9.99
CA GLY A 48 -10.36 -25.05 -11.47
C GLY A 48 -11.71 -24.65 -12.07
N ARG A 49 -12.78 -24.52 -11.27
CA ARG A 49 -14.09 -24.04 -11.74
C ARG A 49 -14.11 -22.51 -11.80
N LYS A 50 -14.65 -21.93 -12.87
CA LYS A 50 -14.88 -20.47 -12.97
C LYS A 50 -15.87 -20.00 -11.89
N VAL A 51 -15.56 -18.88 -11.24
CA VAL A 51 -16.36 -18.27 -10.18
C VAL A 51 -16.43 -16.75 -10.31
N ASP A 52 -17.53 -16.18 -9.85
CA ASP A 52 -17.76 -14.73 -9.76
C ASP A 52 -18.14 -14.33 -8.33
N LEU A 53 -17.69 -13.16 -7.84
CA LEU A 53 -17.86 -12.77 -6.43
C LEU A 53 -19.31 -12.89 -5.94
N MET A 54 -20.25 -12.26 -6.64
CA MET A 54 -21.65 -12.18 -6.23
C MET A 54 -22.44 -13.47 -6.48
N ALA A 55 -22.01 -14.30 -7.42
CA ALA A 55 -22.68 -15.56 -7.70
C ALA A 55 -22.25 -16.63 -6.68
N ASP A 56 -20.95 -16.72 -6.41
CA ASP A 56 -20.36 -17.87 -5.71
C ASP A 56 -20.00 -17.61 -4.25
N TYR A 57 -19.87 -16.35 -3.81
CA TYR A 57 -19.36 -16.03 -2.47
C TYR A 57 -20.27 -15.09 -1.69
N VAL A 58 -20.64 -13.93 -2.26
CA VAL A 58 -21.37 -12.88 -1.57
C VAL A 58 -22.86 -12.95 -1.93
N LEU A 59 -23.70 -13.28 -0.94
CA LEU A 59 -25.17 -13.28 -1.07
C LEU A 59 -25.75 -11.88 -1.15
N ASN A 60 -25.20 -10.96 -0.35
CA ASN A 60 -25.75 -9.62 -0.19
C ASN A 60 -24.61 -8.61 -0.03
N ARG A 61 -24.45 -7.77 -1.06
CA ARG A 61 -23.41 -6.74 -1.12
C ARG A 61 -23.48 -5.79 0.07
N SER A 62 -24.67 -5.26 0.38
CA SER A 62 -24.83 -4.31 1.50
C SER A 62 -24.53 -4.97 2.85
N ALA A 63 -24.85 -6.25 3.04
CA ALA A 63 -24.48 -6.99 4.24
C ALA A 63 -22.97 -7.23 4.35
N ALA A 64 -22.29 -7.48 3.22
CA ALA A 64 -20.84 -7.61 3.18
C ALA A 64 -20.12 -6.28 3.47
N VAL A 65 -20.61 -5.16 2.91
CA VAL A 65 -20.12 -3.80 3.24
C VAL A 65 -20.32 -3.49 4.72
N PHE A 66 -21.49 -3.82 5.27
CA PHE A 66 -21.79 -3.65 6.69
C PHE A 66 -20.82 -4.44 7.58
N LEU A 67 -20.59 -5.71 7.23
CA LEU A 67 -19.60 -6.55 7.91
C LEU A 67 -18.19 -5.99 7.79
N GLY A 68 -17.80 -5.50 6.60
CA GLY A 68 -16.49 -4.89 6.35
C GLY A 68 -16.25 -3.67 7.21
N LYS A 69 -17.18 -2.70 7.22
CA LYS A 69 -17.07 -1.52 8.08
C LYS A 69 -17.00 -1.91 9.56
N ALA A 70 -17.82 -2.88 10.00
CA ALA A 70 -17.76 -3.36 11.38
C ALA A 70 -16.40 -4.00 11.73
N LEU A 71 -15.81 -4.82 10.84
CA LEU A 71 -14.52 -5.46 11.07
C LEU A 71 -13.35 -4.47 11.04
N PHE A 72 -13.37 -3.51 10.10
CA PHE A 72 -12.30 -2.52 9.92
C PHE A 72 -12.08 -1.67 11.19
N TRP A 73 -13.18 -1.34 11.86
CA TRP A 73 -13.19 -0.47 13.05
C TRP A 73 -13.20 -1.23 14.38
N ASP A 74 -13.25 -2.58 14.39
CA ASP A 74 -13.34 -3.34 15.65
C ASP A 74 -11.97 -3.59 16.30
N MET A 75 -11.71 -2.91 17.42
CA MET A 75 -10.51 -3.07 18.26
C MET A 75 -10.37 -4.49 18.83
N GLU A 76 -11.44 -5.28 18.88
CA GLU A 76 -11.38 -6.69 19.29
C GLU A 76 -10.71 -7.61 18.25
N ILE A 77 -10.52 -7.15 17.01
CA ILE A 77 -9.72 -7.89 16.01
C ILE A 77 -8.27 -7.99 16.47
N GLY A 78 -7.73 -6.90 17.01
CA GLY A 78 -6.42 -6.86 17.63
C GLY A 78 -6.32 -7.82 18.82
N SER A 79 -5.15 -8.42 18.97
CA SER A 79 -4.85 -9.32 20.09
C SER A 79 -4.85 -8.64 21.46
N ASP A 80 -4.75 -7.31 21.49
CA ASP A 80 -4.71 -6.48 22.69
C ASP A 80 -6.09 -5.89 23.07
N GLY A 81 -7.09 -6.00 22.19
CA GLY A 81 -8.43 -5.41 22.40
C GLY A 81 -8.47 -3.89 22.23
N SER A 82 -7.41 -3.28 21.70
CA SER A 82 -7.28 -1.82 21.49
C SER A 82 -6.87 -1.45 20.06
N THR A 83 -6.37 -2.41 19.28
CA THR A 83 -5.87 -2.15 17.92
C THR A 83 -6.84 -2.68 16.87
N ALA A 84 -7.25 -1.82 15.94
CA ALA A 84 -8.07 -2.13 14.76
C ALA A 84 -7.31 -1.76 13.47
N CYS A 85 -7.82 -2.14 12.29
CA CYS A 85 -7.29 -1.60 11.03
C CYS A 85 -7.39 -0.06 11.03
N ALA A 86 -8.54 0.46 11.51
CA ALA A 86 -8.77 1.89 11.66
C ALA A 86 -7.74 2.58 12.58
N SER A 87 -7.07 1.89 13.50
CA SER A 87 -6.09 2.52 14.40
C SER A 87 -4.90 3.14 13.66
N CYS A 88 -4.57 2.61 12.48
CA CYS A 88 -3.53 3.13 11.60
C CYS A 88 -4.10 3.87 10.37
N HIS A 89 -5.43 4.05 10.29
CA HIS A 89 -6.10 4.55 9.08
C HIS A 89 -7.29 5.49 9.39
N PHE A 90 -7.32 6.09 10.58
CA PHE A 90 -8.48 6.86 11.06
C PHE A 90 -8.58 8.27 10.47
N HIS A 91 -7.48 8.86 9.99
CA HIS A 91 -7.45 10.23 9.49
C HIS A 91 -7.26 10.21 7.97
N ALA A 92 -8.30 10.48 7.19
CA ALA A 92 -8.26 10.40 5.72
C ALA A 92 -7.64 9.07 5.19
N GLY A 93 -7.81 7.99 5.96
CA GLY A 93 -7.28 6.68 5.64
C GLY A 93 -5.81 6.44 6.02
N VAL A 94 -5.11 7.35 6.72
CA VAL A 94 -3.73 7.19 7.18
C VAL A 94 -3.59 7.22 8.70
N ASP A 95 -2.39 6.91 9.18
CA ASP A 95 -1.98 7.11 10.56
C ASP A 95 -1.44 8.52 10.71
N HIS A 96 -2.07 9.30 11.58
CA HIS A 96 -1.75 10.72 11.77
C HIS A 96 -1.26 10.98 13.21
N ARG A 97 -0.86 9.91 13.88
CA ARG A 97 -0.28 9.97 15.22
C ARG A 97 1.12 10.57 15.20
N THR A 98 1.51 11.22 16.30
CA THR A 98 2.80 11.92 16.41
C THR A 98 3.70 11.34 17.50
N THR A 99 3.20 10.43 18.33
CA THR A 99 3.97 9.80 19.41
C THR A 99 4.20 8.33 19.12
N ASN A 100 5.41 7.83 19.40
CA ASN A 100 5.81 6.43 19.22
C ASN A 100 5.64 5.89 17.78
N GLN A 101 6.02 6.70 16.79
CA GLN A 101 5.91 6.34 15.37
C GLN A 101 7.25 5.90 14.75
N ILE A 102 8.37 6.02 15.47
CA ILE A 102 9.70 5.80 14.91
C ILE A 102 10.05 4.30 14.91
N ASN A 103 10.47 3.77 13.76
CA ASN A 103 11.06 2.44 13.58
C ASN A 103 12.52 2.58 13.12
N PRO A 104 13.47 1.75 13.59
CA PRO A 104 14.90 1.89 13.27
C PRO A 104 15.29 1.33 11.89
N GLY A 105 14.39 1.37 10.91
CA GLY A 105 14.66 0.87 9.56
C GLY A 105 14.82 -0.66 9.49
N GLN A 106 13.91 -1.42 10.09
CA GLN A 106 14.01 -2.89 10.13
C GLN A 106 14.02 -3.60 8.76
N ALA A 107 13.68 -2.90 7.68
CA ALA A 107 13.76 -3.39 6.30
C ALA A 107 15.19 -3.37 5.71
N ASN A 108 16.17 -2.84 6.45
CA ASN A 108 17.55 -2.72 5.98
C ASN A 108 18.17 -4.08 5.67
N THR A 109 18.80 -4.19 4.50
CA THR A 109 19.51 -5.39 4.05
C THR A 109 20.69 -5.77 4.95
N ASN A 110 21.24 -4.80 5.68
CA ASN A 110 22.26 -5.03 6.68
C ASN A 110 21.62 -5.21 8.07
N ALA A 111 21.50 -6.46 8.49
CA ALA A 111 20.91 -6.84 9.78
C ALA A 111 21.65 -6.26 11.01
N ASN A 112 22.91 -5.81 10.86
CA ASN A 112 23.66 -5.20 11.98
C ASN A 112 23.18 -3.79 12.33
N VAL A 113 22.42 -3.15 11.44
CA VAL A 113 21.99 -1.75 11.61
C VAL A 113 20.48 -1.59 11.71
N SER A 114 19.71 -2.61 11.33
CA SER A 114 18.25 -2.62 11.30
C SER A 114 17.56 -2.55 12.68
N SER A 115 18.32 -2.37 13.76
CA SER A 115 17.83 -2.30 15.14
C SER A 115 18.32 -1.06 15.91
N ILE A 116 18.99 -0.12 15.23
CA ILE A 116 19.63 1.05 15.83
C ILE A 116 18.86 2.30 15.43
N PHE A 117 18.24 2.97 16.40
CA PHE A 117 17.59 4.28 16.20
C PHE A 117 18.60 5.40 15.98
N ASN A 118 18.20 6.41 15.20
CA ASN A 118 18.99 7.60 14.87
C ASN A 118 20.42 7.24 14.48
N LYS A 119 20.58 6.22 13.64
CA LYS A 119 21.91 5.83 13.21
C LYS A 119 22.55 6.98 12.39
N PRO A 120 23.81 7.34 12.68
CA PRO A 120 24.51 8.35 11.90
C PRO A 120 24.76 7.86 10.47
N PHE A 121 24.55 8.75 9.49
CA PHE A 121 24.75 8.45 8.09
C PHE A 121 26.23 8.61 7.69
N THR A 122 27.05 7.59 7.96
CA THR A 122 28.44 7.62 7.52
C THR A 122 28.56 7.11 6.08
N ALA A 123 28.36 7.98 5.08
CA ALA A 123 28.85 7.68 3.74
C ALA A 123 30.35 7.97 3.69
N SER A 124 31.17 6.92 3.61
CA SER A 124 32.65 7.02 3.56
C SER A 124 33.17 7.94 2.45
N ASP A 125 32.33 8.23 1.44
CA ASP A 125 32.68 9.00 0.25
C ASP A 125 31.99 10.38 0.18
N ILE A 126 31.27 10.82 1.21
CA ILE A 126 30.62 12.14 1.26
C ILE A 126 31.21 12.98 2.40
N PRO A 127 32.11 13.95 2.11
CA PRO A 127 32.66 14.84 3.11
C PRO A 127 31.57 15.72 3.75
N GLY A 128 31.49 15.75 5.08
CA GLY A 128 30.63 16.69 5.83
C GLY A 128 29.61 16.08 6.80
N ASP A 129 29.67 14.77 7.08
CA ASP A 129 28.76 14.13 8.03
C ASP A 129 28.99 14.61 9.48
N VAL A 130 27.89 14.80 10.21
CA VAL A 130 27.90 15.04 11.66
C VAL A 130 27.25 13.82 12.30
N PRO A 131 28.00 12.99 13.05
CA PRO A 131 27.40 11.89 13.80
C PRO A 131 26.34 12.42 14.76
N SER A 132 25.06 12.23 14.42
CA SER A 132 23.92 12.59 15.26
C SER A 132 23.18 11.33 15.65
N TYR A 133 23.26 10.97 16.93
CA TYR A 133 22.46 9.91 17.55
C TYR A 133 21.12 10.43 18.10
N THR A 134 20.73 11.61 17.65
CA THR A 134 19.51 12.32 18.03
C THR A 134 18.70 12.65 16.80
N THR A 135 17.41 12.89 17.00
CA THR A 135 16.56 13.50 15.98
C THR A 135 17.09 14.88 15.59
N ARG A 136 16.63 15.44 14.47
CA ARG A 136 17.05 16.76 14.02
C ARG A 136 16.76 17.87 15.04
N SER A 137 15.72 17.74 15.85
CA SER A 137 15.42 18.68 16.93
C SER A 137 16.26 18.48 18.20
N GLY A 138 17.19 17.52 18.20
CA GLY A 138 18.04 17.18 19.34
C GLY A 138 17.39 16.23 20.36
N GLY A 139 16.24 15.64 20.02
CA GLY A 139 15.58 14.63 20.85
C GLY A 139 16.29 13.28 20.77
N LYS A 140 16.13 12.43 21.79
CA LYS A 140 16.70 11.08 21.77
C LYS A 140 16.08 10.20 20.67
N GLY A 141 14.88 10.52 20.20
CA GLY A 141 14.15 9.76 19.19
C GLY A 141 13.77 8.36 19.65
N GLY A 142 13.42 7.50 18.69
CA GLY A 142 13.08 6.11 18.95
C GLY A 142 11.77 5.91 19.72
N PRO A 143 11.68 4.89 20.60
CA PRO A 143 10.43 4.48 21.20
C PRO A 143 9.83 5.55 22.13
N ASN A 144 8.52 5.72 22.06
CA ASN A 144 7.72 6.74 22.76
C ASN A 144 8.12 8.20 22.53
N TYR A 145 8.90 8.49 21.49
CA TYR A 145 9.25 9.87 21.14
C TYR A 145 8.05 10.63 20.55
N LEU A 146 7.87 11.89 20.97
CA LEU A 146 6.92 12.83 20.37
C LEU A 146 7.60 13.60 19.23
N LEU A 147 7.14 13.34 18.01
CA LEU A 147 7.60 14.03 16.80
C LEU A 147 7.29 15.53 16.85
N LYS A 148 8.24 16.33 16.34
CA LYS A 148 8.13 17.79 16.26
C LYS A 148 8.30 18.24 14.82
N LYS A 149 7.77 19.43 14.49
CA LYS A 149 7.98 20.08 13.18
C LYS A 149 9.46 20.12 12.77
N SER A 150 10.35 20.44 13.71
CA SER A 150 11.80 20.55 13.50
C SER A 150 12.52 19.22 13.29
N ASP A 151 11.85 18.08 13.50
CA ASP A 151 12.43 16.77 13.18
C ASP A 151 12.42 16.48 11.67
N PHE A 152 11.60 17.21 10.90
CA PHE A 152 11.44 17.03 9.46
C PHE A 152 12.17 18.11 8.65
N PRO A 153 12.71 17.78 7.46
CA PRO A 153 12.77 16.43 6.89
C PRO A 153 13.84 15.56 7.57
N THR A 154 13.70 14.23 7.50
CA THR A 154 14.68 13.28 8.09
C THR A 154 15.96 13.12 7.26
N HIS A 155 16.06 13.84 6.12
CA HIS A 155 17.26 13.97 5.31
C HIS A 155 17.37 15.43 4.85
N VAL A 156 18.48 16.08 5.18
CA VAL A 156 18.69 17.53 4.99
C VAL A 156 20.02 17.76 4.31
N LEU A 157 19.96 18.60 3.28
CA LEU A 157 21.10 19.07 2.51
C LEU A 157 21.42 20.52 2.87
N ALA A 158 22.69 20.91 2.76
CA ALA A 158 23.15 22.28 3.01
C ALA A 158 22.49 23.28 2.05
N ASP A 159 22.33 22.88 0.80
CA ASP A 159 21.44 23.52 -0.17
C ASP A 159 20.29 22.54 -0.50
N PRO A 160 19.03 22.83 -0.11
CA PRO A 160 17.91 21.92 -0.32
C PRO A 160 17.54 21.72 -1.79
N LEU A 161 18.05 22.55 -2.71
CA LEU A 161 17.81 22.46 -4.16
C LEU A 161 18.98 21.83 -4.92
N ASP A 162 20.11 21.57 -4.24
CA ASP A 162 21.25 20.88 -4.82
C ASP A 162 21.48 19.53 -4.13
N ARG A 163 21.07 18.46 -4.82
CA ARG A 163 21.28 17.07 -4.38
C ARG A 163 22.75 16.69 -4.19
N ASN A 164 23.71 17.49 -4.67
CA ASN A 164 25.15 17.29 -4.49
C ASN A 164 25.76 18.14 -3.38
N SER A 165 24.98 19.00 -2.71
CA SER A 165 25.47 19.78 -1.57
C SER A 165 25.73 18.89 -0.34
N ALA A 166 26.43 19.38 0.68
CA ALA A 166 26.75 18.57 1.86
C ALA A 166 25.48 18.10 2.59
N ILE A 167 25.49 16.87 3.10
CA ILE A 167 24.42 16.38 3.98
C ILE A 167 24.66 16.99 5.37
N VAL A 168 23.67 17.70 5.91
CA VAL A 168 23.78 18.32 7.25
C VAL A 168 23.05 17.54 8.33
N TYR A 169 22.13 16.66 7.93
CA TYR A 169 21.43 15.72 8.80
C TYR A 169 20.84 14.59 7.97
N SER A 170 20.90 13.36 8.46
CA SER A 170 20.18 12.24 7.86
C SER A 170 19.94 11.15 8.88
N SER A 171 18.80 10.46 8.76
CA SER A 171 18.47 9.25 9.50
C SER A 171 17.83 8.23 8.57
N ASP A 172 18.09 6.95 8.81
CA ASP A 172 17.43 5.79 8.20
C ASP A 172 16.16 5.35 8.97
N ASP A 173 15.83 6.05 10.04
CA ASP A 173 14.60 5.81 10.80
C ASP A 173 13.37 6.09 9.93
N VAL A 174 12.36 5.25 10.13
CA VAL A 174 11.08 5.30 9.44
C VAL A 174 10.02 5.84 10.39
N ILE A 175 9.25 6.82 9.94
CA ILE A 175 8.01 7.21 10.60
C ILE A 175 6.91 6.27 10.09
N GLY A 176 6.67 5.23 10.87
CA GLY A 176 5.66 4.21 10.62
C GLY A 176 4.37 4.46 11.41
N SER A 177 3.73 3.35 11.80
CA SER A 177 2.51 3.32 12.59
C SER A 177 2.73 2.53 13.86
N GLN A 178 2.29 3.05 14.99
CA GLN A 178 2.31 2.31 16.24
C GLN A 178 1.32 1.13 16.20
N GLY A 179 1.79 -0.08 16.50
CA GLY A 179 0.96 -1.27 16.63
C GLY A 179 0.90 -1.80 18.06
N VAL A 180 1.28 -3.06 18.25
CA VAL A 180 1.13 -3.79 19.52
C VAL A 180 2.46 -4.00 20.24
N PHE A 181 2.36 -4.43 21.51
CA PHE A 181 3.52 -4.86 22.30
C PHE A 181 4.01 -6.24 21.83
N ASP A 182 5.31 -6.51 22.00
CA ASP A 182 5.86 -7.83 21.73
C ASP A 182 5.30 -8.89 22.67
N ALA A 183 4.62 -9.88 22.09
CA ALA A 183 4.03 -10.96 22.84
C ALA A 183 3.87 -12.21 21.98
N ASN A 184 3.88 -13.38 22.62
CA ASN A 184 3.58 -14.65 21.97
C ASN A 184 2.18 -15.11 22.32
N PHE A 185 1.45 -15.57 21.32
CA PHE A 185 0.15 -16.17 21.50
C PHE A 185 0.25 -17.51 22.25
N VAL A 186 -0.56 -17.66 23.29
CA VAL A 186 -0.74 -18.91 24.00
C VAL A 186 -2.02 -19.53 23.50
N LYS A 187 -1.89 -20.67 22.83
CA LYS A 187 -3.03 -21.41 22.29
C LYS A 187 -4.17 -21.49 23.32
N PRO A 188 -5.43 -21.25 22.91
CA PRO A 188 -6.54 -21.28 23.82
C PRO A 188 -6.69 -22.70 24.37
N ASN A 189 -6.43 -22.88 25.66
CA ASN A 189 -6.83 -24.10 26.37
C ASN A 189 -8.33 -23.97 26.65
N GLN A 190 -9.17 -24.34 25.66
CA GLN A 190 -10.64 -24.32 25.72
C GLN A 190 -11.33 -22.97 26.05
N SER A 191 -10.57 -21.87 26.12
CA SER A 191 -11.05 -20.55 26.51
C SER A 191 -11.37 -19.68 25.30
N ARG A 192 -12.53 -19.00 25.30
CA ARG A 192 -12.96 -18.01 24.27
C ARG A 192 -12.15 -16.69 24.30
N PHE A 193 -10.98 -16.67 24.96
CA PHE A 193 -10.15 -15.49 25.14
C PHE A 193 -8.78 -15.71 24.52
N ASP A 194 -8.30 -14.72 23.77
CA ASP A 194 -6.89 -14.66 23.38
C ASP A 194 -6.05 -14.48 24.64
N LYS A 195 -4.99 -15.28 24.75
CA LYS A 195 -4.00 -15.13 25.81
C LYS A 195 -2.66 -14.88 25.15
N CYS A 196 -2.03 -13.76 25.48
CA CYS A 196 -0.69 -13.45 25.04
C CYS A 196 0.27 -13.38 26.23
N ILE A 197 1.47 -13.94 26.07
CA ILE A 197 2.57 -13.79 27.01
C ILE A 197 3.56 -12.82 26.41
N GLN A 198 3.68 -11.67 27.06
CA GLN A 198 4.63 -10.62 26.69
C GLN A 198 6.06 -11.14 26.70
N GLN A 199 6.86 -10.70 25.74
CA GLN A 199 8.28 -11.01 25.62
C GLN A 199 9.11 -9.76 25.92
N PRO A 200 10.31 -9.85 26.51
CA PRO A 200 11.23 -8.71 26.56
C PRO A 200 11.52 -8.21 25.14
N ASP A 201 11.32 -6.93 24.87
CA ASP A 201 11.64 -6.34 23.57
C ASP A 201 13.02 -5.68 23.63
N GLY A 202 13.93 -6.11 22.75
CA GLY A 202 15.29 -5.56 22.68
C GLY A 202 15.38 -4.17 22.06
N ILE A 203 14.37 -3.77 21.28
CA ILE A 203 14.35 -2.55 20.46
C ILE A 203 13.35 -1.55 21.03
N PHE A 204 12.11 -1.98 21.25
CA PHE A 204 11.00 -1.11 21.65
C PHE A 204 10.84 -1.09 23.18
N GLN A 205 11.77 -0.42 23.85
CA GLN A 205 11.77 -0.25 25.30
C GLN A 205 12.26 1.13 25.75
N VAL A 206 11.68 1.65 26.84
CA VAL A 206 12.14 2.86 27.53
C VAL A 206 12.48 2.48 28.98
N GLY A 207 13.74 2.66 29.38
CA GLY A 207 14.18 2.32 30.74
C GLY A 207 14.03 0.83 31.11
N GLY A 208 14.06 -0.08 30.14
CA GLY A 208 13.84 -1.52 30.36
C GLY A 208 12.37 -1.91 30.58
N ILE A 209 11.45 -1.03 30.17
CA ILE A 209 10.00 -1.24 30.13
C ILE A 209 9.60 -1.30 28.65
N ASN A 210 8.91 -2.36 28.25
CA ASN A 210 8.42 -2.48 26.88
C ASN A 210 7.40 -1.39 26.56
N VAL A 211 7.51 -0.82 25.37
CA VAL A 211 6.52 0.04 24.73
C VAL A 211 5.95 -0.65 23.49
N ARG A 212 4.94 -0.08 22.85
CA ARG A 212 4.38 -0.62 21.60
C ARG A 212 5.42 -0.53 20.49
N ARG A 213 5.40 -1.50 19.57
CA ARG A 213 6.22 -1.49 18.36
C ARG A 213 5.67 -0.51 17.33
N SER A 214 6.54 -0.03 16.44
CA SER A 214 6.16 0.80 15.29
C SER A 214 6.51 0.07 13.99
N THR A 215 5.69 0.21 12.94
CA THR A 215 5.91 -0.47 11.65
C THR A 215 7.12 0.07 10.90
N GLY A 216 7.75 -0.77 10.08
CA GLY A 216 8.92 -0.38 9.26
C GLY A 216 8.60 0.44 8.00
N ARG A 217 7.34 0.82 7.79
CA ARG A 217 6.87 1.71 6.72
C ARG A 217 5.70 2.54 7.21
N ASN A 218 5.58 3.74 6.66
CA ASN A 218 4.45 4.65 6.83
C ASN A 218 3.16 4.01 6.28
N ALA A 219 2.02 4.18 6.95
CA ALA A 219 0.73 3.66 6.51
C ALA A 219 0.16 4.51 5.34
N PRO A 220 -0.02 3.93 4.13
CA PRO A 220 -0.65 4.65 3.03
C PRO A 220 -2.16 4.77 3.23
N THR A 221 -2.81 5.68 2.50
CA THR A 221 -4.28 5.82 2.59
C THR A 221 -5.01 4.58 2.06
N VAL A 222 -6.08 4.18 2.77
CA VAL A 222 -7.04 3.15 2.29
C VAL A 222 -8.11 3.72 1.35
N ILE A 223 -8.23 5.05 1.24
CA ILE A 223 -9.19 5.70 0.34
C ILE A 223 -8.72 5.47 -1.10
N ASN A 224 -9.63 5.04 -1.97
CA ASN A 224 -9.36 4.59 -3.34
C ASN A 224 -8.43 3.35 -3.45
N ALA A 225 -8.03 2.71 -2.35
CA ALA A 225 -7.09 1.58 -2.41
C ALA A 225 -7.64 0.35 -3.15
N ALA A 226 -8.97 0.22 -3.25
CA ALA A 226 -9.65 -0.82 -4.02
C ALA A 226 -9.37 -0.73 -5.54
N PHE A 227 -8.89 0.41 -6.06
CA PHE A 227 -8.46 0.51 -7.45
C PHE A 227 -7.06 -0.06 -7.72
N ASN A 228 -6.23 -0.27 -6.69
CA ASN A 228 -4.86 -0.73 -6.87
C ASN A 228 -4.82 -2.18 -7.39
N VAL A 229 -3.92 -2.47 -8.34
CA VAL A 229 -3.68 -3.87 -8.79
C VAL A 229 -2.96 -4.68 -7.72
N ARG A 230 -2.00 -4.07 -7.02
CA ARG A 230 -1.33 -4.67 -5.86
C ARG A 230 -1.34 -3.68 -4.72
N ASN A 231 -1.54 -4.16 -3.49
CA ASN A 231 -1.55 -3.30 -2.30
C ASN A 231 -0.27 -3.50 -1.47
N PHE A 232 -0.09 -2.65 -0.44
CA PHE A 232 1.18 -2.34 0.24
C PHE A 232 2.19 -1.62 -0.65
N TRP A 233 3.18 -1.00 -0.01
CA TRP A 233 4.26 -0.25 -0.65
C TRP A 233 5.14 -1.12 -1.57
N ASP A 234 5.35 -2.39 -1.24
CA ASP A 234 6.16 -3.36 -2.00
C ASP A 234 5.31 -4.26 -2.91
N GLY A 235 3.99 -4.05 -2.96
CA GLY A 235 3.09 -4.84 -3.80
C GLY A 235 2.89 -6.29 -3.32
N ARG A 236 3.30 -6.66 -2.11
CA ARG A 236 3.19 -8.05 -1.62
C ARG A 236 1.75 -8.55 -1.48
N ALA A 237 0.77 -7.64 -1.35
CA ALA A 237 -0.63 -8.03 -1.43
C ALA A 237 -1.03 -8.21 -2.89
N ASN A 238 -1.13 -9.48 -3.29
CA ASN A 238 -1.30 -9.90 -4.66
C ASN A 238 -2.69 -9.52 -5.20
N ASN A 239 -2.78 -9.21 -6.51
CA ASN A 239 -4.07 -8.99 -7.19
C ASN A 239 -4.99 -10.20 -7.12
N VAL A 240 -4.41 -11.40 -6.98
CA VAL A 240 -5.13 -12.66 -6.84
C VAL A 240 -5.29 -12.98 -5.36
N PHE A 241 -6.50 -12.88 -4.84
CA PHE A 241 -6.81 -13.30 -3.47
C PHE A 241 -7.05 -14.80 -3.40
N ASN A 242 -6.40 -15.45 -2.45
CA ASN A 242 -6.44 -16.90 -2.24
C ASN A 242 -7.38 -17.32 -1.08
N GLY A 243 -8.05 -16.36 -0.43
CA GLY A 243 -8.96 -16.62 0.70
C GLY A 243 -8.28 -16.88 2.04
N PHE A 244 -6.95 -16.78 2.12
CA PHE A 244 -6.16 -17.26 3.25
C PHE A 244 -5.03 -16.32 3.69
N SER A 245 -4.26 -15.77 2.74
CA SER A 245 -3.08 -14.94 2.99
C SER A 245 -2.89 -13.86 1.91
N PRO A 246 -2.01 -12.86 2.14
CA PRO A 246 -1.79 -11.77 1.18
C PRO A 246 -1.11 -12.17 -0.14
N PHE A 247 -0.48 -13.35 -0.19
CA PHE A 247 0.51 -13.69 -1.22
C PHE A 247 -0.07 -14.37 -2.46
N GLY A 248 -1.39 -14.50 -2.57
CA GLY A 248 -2.04 -15.07 -3.75
C GLY A 248 -1.57 -16.51 -4.03
N ASN A 249 -1.14 -16.79 -5.27
CA ASN A 249 -0.75 -18.14 -5.68
C ASN A 249 0.58 -18.60 -5.08
N ARG A 250 1.37 -17.69 -4.51
CA ARG A 250 2.68 -17.99 -3.93
C ARG A 250 2.62 -18.78 -2.64
N ASP A 251 1.48 -18.75 -1.94
CA ASP A 251 1.25 -19.52 -0.73
C ASP A 251 0.89 -20.99 -1.07
N PRO A 252 1.75 -21.97 -0.77
CA PRO A 252 1.53 -23.38 -1.06
C PRO A 252 0.47 -24.03 -0.15
N ASP A 253 0.11 -23.40 0.96
CA ASP A 253 -0.88 -23.90 1.92
C ASP A 253 -2.23 -23.20 1.81
N ALA A 254 -2.32 -22.11 1.06
CA ALA A 254 -3.57 -21.35 0.91
C ALA A 254 -4.71 -22.18 0.33
N GLY A 255 -5.92 -21.98 0.85
CA GLY A 255 -7.13 -22.58 0.33
C GLY A 255 -8.31 -22.35 1.28
N ILE A 256 -9.51 -22.47 0.73
CA ILE A 256 -10.77 -22.31 1.47
C ILE A 256 -11.45 -23.67 1.63
N PHE A 257 -12.31 -23.79 2.64
CA PHE A 257 -13.12 -24.98 2.85
C PHE A 257 -14.52 -24.78 2.30
N VAL A 258 -14.98 -25.64 1.40
CA VAL A 258 -16.30 -25.54 0.78
C VAL A 258 -17.07 -26.83 0.96
N THR A 259 -18.37 -26.75 1.21
CA THR A 259 -19.23 -27.96 1.20
C THR A 259 -19.83 -28.16 -0.18
N SER A 260 -19.98 -29.42 -0.58
CA SER A 260 -20.93 -29.74 -1.66
C SER A 260 -22.37 -29.66 -1.13
N ASP A 261 -23.31 -29.31 -2.00
CA ASP A 261 -24.74 -29.21 -1.65
C ASP A 261 -25.35 -30.51 -1.08
N ARG A 262 -24.66 -31.64 -1.25
CA ARG A 262 -25.17 -32.98 -0.91
C ARG A 262 -24.60 -33.60 0.36
N SER A 263 -23.40 -33.21 0.80
CA SER A 263 -22.67 -33.95 1.84
C SER A 263 -22.53 -33.24 3.18
N GLY A 264 -22.64 -31.91 3.24
CA GLY A 264 -22.32 -31.14 4.46
C GLY A 264 -20.86 -31.29 4.94
N VAL A 265 -20.03 -32.02 4.18
CA VAL A 265 -18.61 -32.28 4.41
C VAL A 265 -17.84 -31.20 3.68
N ALA A 266 -17.03 -30.45 4.42
CA ALA A 266 -16.18 -29.42 3.85
C ALA A 266 -14.90 -30.02 3.26
N THR A 267 -14.56 -29.64 2.04
CA THR A 267 -13.28 -29.99 1.39
C THR A 267 -12.46 -28.74 1.14
N LYS A 268 -11.15 -28.83 1.35
CA LYS A 268 -10.24 -27.73 1.04
C LYS A 268 -10.06 -27.61 -0.48
N VAL A 269 -10.23 -26.41 -1.02
CA VAL A 269 -10.08 -26.10 -2.45
C VAL A 269 -9.19 -24.86 -2.62
N ARG A 270 -8.41 -24.83 -3.70
CA ARG A 270 -7.64 -23.64 -4.08
C ARG A 270 -8.58 -22.57 -4.61
N LEU A 271 -8.38 -21.34 -4.17
CA LEU A 271 -9.08 -20.14 -4.63
C LEU A 271 -8.07 -19.21 -5.30
N ALA A 272 -8.48 -18.61 -6.41
CA ALA A 272 -7.74 -17.53 -7.06
C ALA A 272 -8.75 -16.52 -7.61
N LEU A 273 -9.07 -15.48 -6.83
CA LEU A 273 -9.93 -14.36 -7.24
C LEU A 273 -9.06 -13.19 -7.70
N LYS A 274 -9.10 -12.85 -8.99
CA LYS A 274 -8.45 -11.66 -9.54
C LYS A 274 -9.17 -10.40 -9.08
N ASP A 275 -8.50 -9.25 -9.20
CA ASP A 275 -9.00 -7.92 -8.82
C ASP A 275 -9.38 -7.84 -7.33
N ALA A 276 -8.64 -8.58 -6.51
CA ALA A 276 -8.91 -8.74 -5.09
C ALA A 276 -7.71 -8.36 -4.21
N SER A 277 -6.89 -7.40 -4.66
CA SER A 277 -5.71 -6.93 -3.94
C SER A 277 -6.01 -6.34 -2.56
N ALA A 278 -7.16 -5.68 -2.40
CA ALA A 278 -7.62 -5.16 -1.11
C ALA A 278 -7.98 -6.30 -0.15
N ALA A 279 -8.62 -7.38 -0.63
CA ALA A 279 -8.87 -8.57 0.19
C ALA A 279 -7.56 -9.26 0.60
N SER A 280 -6.59 -9.35 -0.32
CA SER A 280 -5.24 -9.85 -0.01
C SER A 280 -4.54 -8.99 1.06
N GLN A 281 -4.62 -7.67 0.96
CA GLN A 281 -4.02 -6.75 1.94
C GLN A 281 -4.69 -6.86 3.31
N ALA A 282 -6.02 -6.93 3.35
CA ALA A 282 -6.80 -7.03 4.58
C ALA A 282 -6.44 -8.26 5.44
N VAL A 283 -5.97 -9.35 4.81
CA VAL A 283 -5.56 -10.57 5.53
C VAL A 283 -4.09 -10.61 5.97
N GLY A 284 -3.40 -9.45 5.98
CA GLY A 284 -2.04 -9.32 6.51
C GLY A 284 -2.01 -8.79 7.95
N PRO A 285 -2.42 -7.52 8.19
CA PRO A 285 -2.22 -6.83 9.46
C PRO A 285 -2.78 -7.54 10.70
N PRO A 286 -3.99 -8.14 10.68
CA PRO A 286 -4.53 -8.83 11.86
C PRO A 286 -3.70 -10.01 12.37
N GLY A 287 -2.82 -10.59 11.54
CA GLY A 287 -1.89 -11.66 11.91
C GLY A 287 -0.47 -11.18 12.22
N SER A 288 -0.17 -9.89 12.03
CA SER A 288 1.17 -9.33 12.13
C SER A 288 1.59 -9.08 13.58
N PRO A 289 2.78 -9.55 14.02
CA PRO A 289 3.28 -9.38 15.40
C PRO A 289 3.75 -7.96 15.73
N VAL A 290 3.75 -7.07 14.73
CA VAL A 290 4.11 -5.66 14.89
C VAL A 290 2.85 -4.81 14.83
N GLU A 291 1.90 -5.13 13.93
CA GLU A 291 0.73 -4.30 13.67
C GLU A 291 -0.40 -4.56 14.67
N MET A 292 -0.99 -5.76 14.70
CA MET A 292 -2.25 -6.00 15.44
C MET A 292 -2.25 -7.24 16.33
N SER A 293 -1.25 -8.11 16.23
CA SER A 293 -1.32 -9.47 16.79
C SER A 293 -0.15 -9.81 17.69
N CYS A 294 -0.35 -10.80 18.57
CA CYS A 294 0.76 -11.48 19.22
C CYS A 294 1.35 -12.50 18.24
N GLY A 295 2.67 -12.72 18.30
CA GLY A 295 3.37 -13.71 17.50
C GLY A 295 2.71 -15.09 17.58
N GLY A 296 2.41 -15.68 16.42
CA GLY A 296 1.83 -17.02 16.30
C GLY A 296 0.30 -17.12 16.38
N ARG A 297 -0.44 -16.02 16.53
CA ARG A 297 -1.91 -16.01 16.43
C ARG A 297 -2.34 -16.05 14.96
N THR A 298 -3.15 -17.04 14.57
CA THR A 298 -3.60 -17.22 13.18
C THR A 298 -4.96 -16.59 12.92
N PHE A 299 -5.34 -16.35 11.67
CA PHE A 299 -6.68 -15.87 11.31
C PHE A 299 -7.82 -16.79 11.78
N ALA A 300 -7.58 -18.09 11.86
CA ALA A 300 -8.55 -19.03 12.39
C ALA A 300 -8.76 -18.86 13.91
N ASP A 301 -7.71 -18.49 14.65
CA ASP A 301 -7.81 -18.10 16.06
C ASP A 301 -8.61 -16.79 16.22
N ILE A 302 -8.40 -15.82 15.32
CA ILE A 302 -9.21 -14.58 15.27
C ILE A 302 -10.68 -14.92 15.06
N GLY A 303 -10.99 -15.76 14.07
CA GLY A 303 -12.35 -16.21 13.79
C GLY A 303 -12.97 -16.90 15.01
N ARG A 304 -12.25 -17.82 15.64
CA ARG A 304 -12.70 -18.51 16.87
C ARG A 304 -13.11 -17.56 17.99
N ARG A 305 -12.36 -16.47 18.19
CA ARG A 305 -12.70 -15.42 19.16
C ARG A 305 -13.88 -14.58 18.70
N MET A 306 -13.89 -14.17 17.44
CA MET A 306 -14.76 -13.10 16.96
C MET A 306 -16.17 -13.56 16.58
N LEU A 307 -16.34 -14.79 16.08
CA LEU A 307 -17.62 -15.22 15.50
C LEU A 307 -18.83 -15.03 16.42
N ASP A 308 -18.70 -15.30 17.71
CA ASP A 308 -19.80 -15.18 18.68
C ASP A 308 -19.78 -13.88 19.48
N THR A 309 -18.93 -12.92 19.08
CA THR A 309 -18.84 -11.58 19.69
C THR A 309 -19.80 -10.63 19.00
N LEU A 310 -20.44 -9.75 19.77
CA LEU A 310 -21.25 -8.65 19.24
C LEU A 310 -20.34 -7.66 18.53
N ILE A 311 -20.74 -7.20 17.35
CA ILE A 311 -19.93 -6.24 16.60
C ILE A 311 -19.67 -4.97 17.39
N LEU A 312 -18.45 -4.42 17.25
CA LEU A 312 -18.06 -3.11 17.77
C LEU A 312 -18.39 -2.94 19.25
N LYS A 313 -18.32 -4.01 20.05
CA LYS A 313 -18.85 -4.06 21.42
C LYS A 313 -18.33 -2.92 22.31
N GLN A 314 -17.12 -2.44 22.06
CA GLN A 314 -16.49 -1.36 22.81
C GLN A 314 -16.78 0.04 22.25
N GLN A 315 -17.24 0.13 21.01
CA GLN A 315 -17.36 1.38 20.26
C GLN A 315 -18.80 1.90 20.26
N ARG A 316 -18.92 3.23 20.27
CA ARG A 316 -20.15 3.98 19.99
C ARG A 316 -20.32 4.12 18.49
N ILE A 317 -21.57 4.13 18.03
CA ILE A 317 -21.94 4.28 16.62
C ILE A 317 -22.89 5.46 16.54
N SER A 318 -22.64 6.40 15.63
CA SER A 318 -23.58 7.50 15.40
C SER A 318 -24.92 6.95 14.91
N SER A 319 -26.04 7.53 15.37
CA SER A 319 -27.35 7.13 14.85
C SER A 319 -27.59 7.51 13.39
N THR A 320 -26.73 8.39 12.84
CA THR A 320 -26.73 8.79 11.44
C THR A 320 -25.55 8.20 10.66
N ASP A 321 -24.81 7.23 11.21
CA ASP A 321 -23.77 6.51 10.45
C ASP A 321 -24.39 5.89 9.18
N SER A 322 -23.73 6.07 8.04
CA SER A 322 -24.26 5.75 6.71
C SER A 322 -24.48 4.26 6.47
N VAL A 323 -23.79 3.40 7.23
CA VAL A 323 -23.82 1.93 7.08
C VAL A 323 -24.27 1.26 8.38
N LEU A 324 -23.69 1.64 9.51
CA LEU A 324 -23.91 1.04 10.83
C LEU A 324 -25.05 1.71 11.63
N GLY A 325 -25.62 2.81 11.12
CA GLY A 325 -26.73 3.54 11.75
C GLY A 325 -27.88 2.64 12.23
N PRO A 326 -28.33 1.61 11.48
CA PRO A 326 -29.41 0.72 11.89
C PRO A 326 -29.18 -0.03 13.22
N VAL A 327 -27.92 -0.26 13.62
CA VAL A 327 -27.59 -0.99 14.87
C VAL A 327 -27.14 -0.06 16.01
N SER A 328 -27.12 1.26 15.78
CA SER A 328 -26.68 2.25 16.79
C SER A 328 -27.53 2.25 18.06
N ARG A 329 -28.85 2.04 17.92
CA ARG A 329 -29.84 2.02 19.02
C ARG A 329 -30.53 0.67 19.21
N GLY A 330 -30.20 -0.32 18.37
CA GLY A 330 -30.83 -1.64 18.34
C GLY A 330 -29.94 -2.74 18.91
N ARG A 331 -30.41 -4.00 18.80
CA ARG A 331 -29.57 -5.17 19.09
C ARG A 331 -28.44 -5.24 18.07
N ARG A 332 -27.19 -5.20 18.54
CA ARG A 332 -26.03 -5.48 17.70
C ARG A 332 -25.99 -6.97 17.36
N PRO A 333 -25.80 -7.35 16.08
CA PRO A 333 -25.62 -8.75 15.71
C PRO A 333 -24.24 -9.26 16.12
N THR A 334 -24.08 -10.57 16.16
CA THR A 334 -22.77 -11.23 16.21
C THR A 334 -22.13 -11.27 14.82
N TYR A 335 -20.80 -11.44 14.77
CA TYR A 335 -20.11 -11.64 13.49
C TYR A 335 -20.58 -12.89 12.74
N ARG A 336 -20.95 -13.96 13.45
CA ARG A 336 -21.57 -15.15 12.87
C ARG A 336 -22.87 -14.84 12.15
N GLU A 337 -23.75 -14.03 12.76
CA GLU A 337 -25.00 -13.60 12.12
C GLU A 337 -24.72 -12.77 10.86
N LEU A 338 -23.77 -11.84 10.92
CA LEU A 338 -23.40 -11.03 9.77
C LEU A 338 -22.82 -11.87 8.62
N ILE A 339 -21.92 -12.81 8.93
CA ILE A 339 -21.33 -13.71 7.91
C ILE A 339 -22.43 -14.53 7.22
N LYS A 340 -23.37 -15.08 7.99
CA LYS A 340 -24.50 -15.84 7.41
C LYS A 340 -25.40 -14.99 6.51
N ASN A 341 -25.54 -13.71 6.81
CA ASN A 341 -26.32 -12.77 5.99
C ASN A 341 -25.56 -12.29 4.75
N ALA A 342 -24.22 -12.24 4.81
CA ALA A 342 -23.38 -11.72 3.74
C ALA A 342 -22.89 -12.79 2.75
N PHE A 343 -22.67 -14.03 3.19
CA PHE A 343 -21.93 -15.04 2.42
C PHE A 343 -22.68 -16.35 2.21
N GLN A 344 -22.42 -16.99 1.06
CA GLN A 344 -23.05 -18.23 0.61
C GLN A 344 -22.93 -19.36 1.65
N PRO A 345 -23.99 -20.14 1.93
CA PRO A 345 -23.98 -21.16 2.98
C PRO A 345 -22.90 -22.22 2.83
N ARG A 346 -22.52 -22.54 1.58
CA ARG A 346 -21.45 -23.51 1.27
C ARG A 346 -20.10 -23.19 1.92
N LEU A 347 -19.90 -21.96 2.37
CA LEU A 347 -18.68 -21.46 3.00
C LEU A 347 -18.68 -21.64 4.53
N TRP A 348 -19.80 -22.00 5.15
CA TRP A 348 -19.90 -22.04 6.62
C TRP A 348 -20.87 -23.09 7.20
N ASN A 349 -21.60 -23.86 6.38
CA ASN A 349 -22.65 -24.78 6.83
C ASN A 349 -22.16 -26.20 7.17
N ALA A 350 -20.86 -26.48 7.11
CA ALA A 350 -20.34 -27.80 7.47
C ALA A 350 -20.54 -28.11 8.95
N THR A 351 -20.92 -29.35 9.24
CA THR A 351 -21.11 -29.85 10.61
C THR A 351 -19.86 -30.49 11.18
N GLN A 352 -18.95 -30.95 10.32
CA GLN A 352 -17.65 -31.50 10.72
C GLN A 352 -16.64 -30.38 11.02
N GLN A 353 -15.69 -30.68 11.91
CA GLN A 353 -14.48 -29.87 12.04
C GLN A 353 -13.54 -30.11 10.85
N VAL A 354 -12.76 -29.09 10.52
CA VAL A 354 -11.68 -29.13 9.54
C VAL A 354 -10.35 -28.95 10.26
N LEU A 355 -9.26 -29.39 9.64
CA LEU A 355 -7.91 -29.26 10.18
C LEU A 355 -7.14 -28.15 9.48
N LEU A 356 -6.53 -27.27 10.27
CA LEU A 356 -5.49 -26.34 9.82
C LEU A 356 -4.21 -26.71 10.55
N GLY A 357 -3.25 -27.27 9.81
CA GLY A 357 -2.19 -28.08 10.42
C GLY A 357 -2.82 -29.24 11.21
N ASP A 358 -2.42 -29.39 12.47
CA ASP A 358 -2.97 -30.42 13.38
C ASP A 358 -4.14 -29.92 14.25
N ALA A 359 -4.55 -28.65 14.09
CA ALA A 359 -5.55 -28.04 14.96
C ALA A 359 -6.97 -28.10 14.35
N PRO A 360 -7.99 -28.54 15.12
CA PRO A 360 -9.36 -28.59 14.65
C PRO A 360 -10.03 -27.21 14.72
N TYR A 361 -10.81 -26.87 13.69
CA TYR A 361 -11.61 -25.65 13.57
C TYR A 361 -12.99 -25.95 12.98
N THR A 362 -13.98 -25.11 13.27
CA THR A 362 -15.20 -25.10 12.43
C THR A 362 -14.86 -24.57 11.03
N GLN A 363 -15.66 -24.90 10.01
CA GLN A 363 -15.46 -24.34 8.67
C GLN A 363 -15.46 -22.81 8.67
N MET A 364 -16.36 -22.19 9.46
CA MET A 364 -16.45 -20.73 9.53
C MET A 364 -15.22 -20.08 10.19
N GLU A 365 -14.61 -20.75 11.18
CA GLU A 365 -13.34 -20.30 11.76
C GLU A 365 -12.20 -20.43 10.74
N ALA A 366 -12.11 -21.56 10.03
CA ALA A 366 -11.07 -21.79 9.03
C ALA A 366 -11.17 -20.86 7.82
N ASN A 367 -12.40 -20.51 7.41
CA ASN A 367 -12.69 -19.55 6.35
C ASN A 367 -12.80 -18.10 6.84
N PHE A 368 -12.52 -17.81 8.11
CA PHE A 368 -12.53 -16.44 8.59
C PHE A 368 -11.67 -15.46 7.76
N PRO A 369 -10.45 -15.81 7.27
CA PRO A 369 -9.70 -14.89 6.40
C PRO A 369 -10.43 -14.59 5.08
N LEU A 370 -11.15 -15.54 4.50
CA LEU A 370 -11.97 -15.32 3.30
C LEU A 370 -13.08 -14.28 3.58
N PHE A 371 -13.83 -14.46 4.68
CA PHE A 371 -14.91 -13.54 5.03
C PHE A 371 -14.37 -12.15 5.37
N PHE A 372 -13.27 -12.09 6.12
CA PHE A 372 -12.62 -10.84 6.50
C PHE A 372 -12.13 -10.10 5.26
N GLY A 373 -11.31 -10.75 4.42
CA GLY A 373 -10.73 -10.12 3.23
C GLY A 373 -11.79 -9.59 2.27
N LEU A 374 -12.76 -10.42 1.89
CA LEU A 374 -13.83 -9.98 0.98
C LEU A 374 -14.71 -8.90 1.60
N ALA A 375 -15.07 -8.97 2.88
CA ALA A 375 -15.89 -7.94 3.50
C ALA A 375 -15.15 -6.60 3.58
N ILE A 376 -13.87 -6.59 3.94
CA ILE A 376 -13.03 -5.38 3.96
C ILE A 376 -12.89 -4.80 2.56
N GLN A 377 -12.57 -5.61 1.54
CA GLN A 377 -12.53 -5.11 0.16
C GLN A 377 -13.86 -4.49 -0.26
N MET A 378 -14.99 -5.10 0.08
CA MET A 378 -16.31 -4.56 -0.26
C MET A 378 -16.55 -3.21 0.42
N TYR A 379 -16.10 -3.03 1.66
CA TYR A 379 -16.13 -1.75 2.35
C TYR A 379 -15.16 -0.73 1.73
N GLU A 380 -13.91 -1.08 1.49
CA GLU A 380 -12.92 -0.18 0.86
C GLU A 380 -13.31 0.23 -0.55
N SER A 381 -14.03 -0.62 -1.30
CA SER A 381 -14.63 -0.27 -2.60
C SER A 381 -15.73 0.80 -2.51
N THR A 382 -16.19 1.15 -1.31
CA THR A 382 -17.07 2.30 -1.08
C THR A 382 -16.31 3.58 -0.74
N LEU A 383 -15.05 3.48 -0.30
CA LEU A 383 -14.23 4.63 0.13
C LEU A 383 -13.62 5.35 -1.09
N ILE A 384 -14.50 5.85 -1.95
CA ILE A 384 -14.12 6.48 -3.23
C ILE A 384 -14.20 8.00 -3.13
N SER A 385 -13.05 8.63 -3.32
CA SER A 385 -12.85 10.09 -3.27
C SER A 385 -12.90 10.68 -4.68
N ASP A 386 -14.11 10.82 -5.22
CA ASP A 386 -14.40 11.21 -6.61
C ASP A 386 -15.11 12.57 -6.76
N GLN A 387 -15.08 13.41 -5.71
CA GLN A 387 -15.71 14.74 -5.69
C GLN A 387 -14.72 15.84 -5.27
N ALA A 388 -13.43 15.69 -5.61
CA ALA A 388 -12.47 16.77 -5.45
C ALA A 388 -12.75 17.90 -6.47
N PRO A 389 -12.29 19.14 -6.24
CA PRO A 389 -12.46 20.23 -7.21
C PRO A 389 -11.92 19.91 -8.61
N LEU A 390 -10.85 19.09 -8.72
CA LEU A 390 -10.38 18.56 -9.99
C LEU A 390 -11.47 17.79 -10.75
N ASP A 391 -12.26 16.96 -10.07
CA ASP A 391 -13.29 16.14 -10.71
C ASP A 391 -14.41 17.00 -11.31
N ALA A 392 -14.81 18.08 -10.63
CA ALA A 392 -15.77 19.05 -11.14
C ALA A 392 -15.19 19.87 -12.31
N TYR A 393 -13.93 20.32 -12.19
CA TYR A 393 -13.23 21.05 -13.24
C TYR A 393 -13.12 20.23 -14.54
N LEU A 394 -12.74 18.96 -14.45
CA LEU A 394 -12.66 18.05 -15.60
C LEU A 394 -14.02 17.67 -16.19
N GLN A 395 -15.11 17.93 -15.47
CA GLN A 395 -16.49 17.79 -15.96
C GLN A 395 -17.07 19.09 -16.54
N GLY A 396 -16.26 20.15 -16.63
CA GLY A 396 -16.63 21.42 -17.27
C GLY A 396 -16.98 22.55 -16.30
N ASP A 397 -16.97 22.32 -14.98
CA ASP A 397 -17.08 23.41 -14.00
C ASP A 397 -15.73 24.07 -13.78
N HIS A 398 -15.33 24.92 -14.73
CA HIS A 398 -14.06 25.63 -14.67
C HIS A 398 -13.94 26.62 -13.49
N ALA A 399 -15.02 26.89 -12.74
CA ALA A 399 -14.97 27.71 -11.53
C ALA A 399 -14.61 26.91 -10.28
N ALA A 400 -14.59 25.57 -10.35
CA ALA A 400 -14.21 24.71 -9.23
C ALA A 400 -12.74 24.89 -8.81
N MET A 401 -11.88 25.32 -9.74
CA MET A 401 -10.48 25.65 -9.47
C MET A 401 -10.16 27.08 -9.94
N ASN A 402 -9.36 27.80 -9.16
CA ASN A 402 -8.86 29.13 -9.51
C ASN A 402 -7.62 29.06 -10.41
N ASP A 403 -7.18 30.21 -10.93
CA ASP A 403 -6.04 30.32 -11.86
C ASP A 403 -4.74 29.70 -11.31
N GLN A 404 -4.48 29.83 -10.01
CA GLN A 404 -3.28 29.27 -9.38
C GLN A 404 -3.32 27.74 -9.34
N GLN A 405 -4.48 27.15 -9.02
CA GLN A 405 -4.67 25.70 -9.03
C GLN A 405 -4.59 25.14 -10.45
N VAL A 406 -5.15 25.85 -11.44
CA VAL A 406 -5.04 25.48 -12.86
C VAL A 406 -3.59 25.58 -13.34
N GLN A 407 -2.84 26.60 -12.91
CA GLN A 407 -1.40 26.69 -13.17
C GLN A 407 -0.65 25.50 -12.56
N GLY A 408 -0.96 25.14 -11.32
CA GLY A 408 -0.40 23.95 -10.66
C GLY A 408 -0.70 22.66 -11.41
N MET A 409 -1.94 22.47 -11.87
CA MET A 409 -2.32 21.32 -12.70
C MET A 409 -1.54 21.29 -14.03
N ASN A 410 -1.36 22.43 -14.70
CA ASN A 410 -0.58 22.48 -15.94
C ASN A 410 0.91 22.17 -15.71
N LEU A 411 1.48 22.62 -14.59
CA LEU A 411 2.83 22.25 -14.18
C LEU A 411 2.92 20.74 -13.90
N PHE A 412 1.91 20.16 -13.25
CA PHE A 412 1.82 18.73 -12.94
C PHE A 412 1.84 17.87 -14.21
N LEU A 413 1.12 18.32 -15.24
CA LEU A 413 1.05 17.66 -16.56
C LEU A 413 2.29 17.88 -17.43
N GLY A 414 2.98 18.99 -17.25
CA GLY A 414 4.10 19.43 -18.09
C GLY A 414 5.44 19.42 -17.36
N LYS A 415 5.90 20.62 -16.97
CA LYS A 415 7.25 20.86 -16.44
C LYS A 415 7.61 19.99 -15.21
N GLY A 416 6.63 19.69 -14.36
CA GLY A 416 6.80 18.88 -13.17
C GLY A 416 6.85 17.37 -13.44
N LYS A 417 6.40 16.91 -14.61
CA LYS A 417 6.36 15.49 -15.03
C LYS A 417 5.60 14.55 -14.08
N CYS A 418 4.84 15.08 -13.12
CA CYS A 418 4.21 14.28 -12.07
C CYS A 418 3.25 13.23 -12.64
N VAL A 419 2.55 13.57 -13.72
CA VAL A 419 1.60 12.70 -14.43
C VAL A 419 2.25 11.44 -15.02
N SER A 420 3.57 11.43 -15.27
CA SER A 420 4.29 10.25 -15.76
C SER A 420 4.11 9.05 -14.83
N CYS A 421 4.05 9.28 -13.51
CA CYS A 421 3.81 8.25 -12.50
C CYS A 421 2.41 8.32 -11.89
N HIS A 422 1.83 9.52 -11.80
CA HIS A 422 0.53 9.82 -11.18
C HIS A 422 -0.55 10.14 -12.22
N GLY A 423 -0.74 9.21 -13.17
CA GLY A 423 -1.68 9.39 -14.28
C GLY A 423 -3.12 8.98 -14.00
N GLY A 424 -3.98 9.22 -14.99
CA GLY A 424 -5.36 8.75 -15.03
C GLY A 424 -6.30 9.41 -14.02
N ALA A 425 -7.46 8.78 -13.82
CA ALA A 425 -8.46 9.27 -12.88
C ALA A 425 -8.05 9.02 -11.43
N GLU A 426 -7.33 7.93 -11.18
CA GLU A 426 -6.89 7.50 -9.86
C GLU A 426 -5.67 8.27 -9.34
N LEU A 427 -5.00 9.09 -10.19
CA LEU A 427 -3.75 9.79 -9.88
C LEU A 427 -2.63 8.84 -9.40
N THR A 428 -2.57 7.67 -10.02
CA THR A 428 -1.55 6.64 -9.80
C THR A 428 -1.52 5.67 -10.97
N ASN A 429 -0.33 5.35 -11.46
CA ASN A 429 -0.14 4.28 -12.45
C ASN A 429 -0.22 2.87 -11.85
N ALA A 430 -0.43 2.72 -10.54
CA ALA A 430 -0.64 1.41 -9.89
C ALA A 430 -2.12 0.94 -9.92
N GLY A 431 -3.02 1.74 -10.51
CA GLY A 431 -4.44 1.45 -10.63
C GLY A 431 -4.77 0.46 -11.75
N SER A 432 -5.82 -0.35 -11.56
CA SER A 432 -6.26 -1.41 -12.49
C SER A 432 -6.62 -0.90 -13.87
N ARG A 433 -7.19 0.30 -13.98
CA ARG A 433 -7.60 0.85 -15.29
C ARG A 433 -6.42 1.16 -16.21
N LEU A 434 -5.29 1.59 -15.65
CA LEU A 434 -4.10 1.94 -16.43
C LEU A 434 -3.23 0.71 -16.74
N LEU A 435 -3.28 -0.33 -15.90
CA LEU A 435 -2.41 -1.52 -15.96
C LEU A 435 -2.99 -2.72 -16.73
N PHE A 436 -4.22 -2.62 -17.23
CA PHE A 436 -4.83 -3.72 -18.01
C PHE A 436 -5.13 -3.37 -19.47
N HIS A 437 -5.22 -2.08 -19.83
CA HIS A 437 -5.22 -1.61 -21.23
C HIS A 437 -4.87 -0.11 -21.26
N PRO A 438 -3.86 0.35 -22.04
CA PRO A 438 -3.02 -0.39 -22.99
C PRO A 438 -1.74 -1.02 -22.39
N ARG A 439 -1.47 -0.85 -21.09
CA ARG A 439 -0.18 -1.25 -20.49
C ARG A 439 -0.20 -2.67 -19.94
N GLU A 440 0.98 -3.28 -19.94
CA GLU A 440 1.24 -4.58 -19.32
C GLU A 440 1.64 -4.43 -17.84
N ARG A 441 1.57 -5.53 -17.08
CA ARG A 441 2.03 -5.57 -15.66
C ARG A 441 3.55 -5.38 -15.52
N ILE A 442 4.28 -5.67 -16.58
CA ILE A 442 5.73 -5.48 -16.72
C ILE A 442 5.92 -4.64 -17.98
N GLU A 443 6.83 -3.69 -17.93
CA GLU A 443 7.16 -2.84 -19.07
C GLU A 443 8.68 -2.72 -19.23
N ARG A 444 9.09 -2.11 -20.36
CA ARG A 444 10.47 -1.66 -20.55
C ARG A 444 10.61 -0.18 -20.26
N MET A 445 11.74 0.18 -19.67
CA MET A 445 12.11 1.57 -19.40
C MET A 445 13.55 1.80 -19.84
N VAL A 446 13.81 2.93 -20.49
CA VAL A 446 15.17 3.42 -20.69
C VAL A 446 15.58 4.12 -19.40
N MET A 447 16.49 3.50 -18.66
CA MET A 447 16.93 4.02 -17.36
C MET A 447 17.80 5.27 -17.51
N ALA A 448 18.10 5.93 -16.38
CA ALA A 448 18.97 7.10 -16.35
C ALA A 448 20.39 6.86 -16.93
N ASP A 449 20.83 5.60 -17.01
CA ASP A 449 22.09 5.19 -17.66
C ASP A 449 21.95 4.86 -19.16
N ASN A 450 20.78 5.15 -19.75
CA ASN A 450 20.44 4.94 -21.16
C ASN A 450 20.40 3.46 -21.60
N LEU A 451 20.32 2.53 -20.66
CA LEU A 451 20.07 1.11 -20.94
C LEU A 451 18.59 0.78 -20.73
N THR A 452 18.06 -0.08 -21.61
CA THR A 452 16.70 -0.60 -21.47
C THR A 452 16.66 -1.71 -20.42
N THR A 453 15.77 -1.59 -19.45
CA THR A 453 15.54 -2.57 -18.39
C THR A 453 14.07 -3.00 -18.37
N LEU A 454 13.78 -4.12 -17.70
CA LEU A 454 12.41 -4.47 -17.31
C LEU A 454 12.09 -3.90 -15.93
N TYR A 455 10.82 -3.55 -15.71
CA TYR A 455 10.32 -3.11 -14.41
C TYR A 455 8.82 -3.46 -14.24
N ASP A 456 8.35 -3.49 -13.00
CA ASP A 456 6.93 -3.67 -12.72
C ASP A 456 6.21 -2.32 -12.88
N ASN A 457 5.23 -2.24 -13.76
CA ASN A 457 4.53 -1.00 -14.02
C ASN A 457 3.76 -0.53 -12.77
N GLY A 458 3.82 0.77 -12.48
CA GLY A 458 3.26 1.38 -11.27
C GLY A 458 4.17 1.29 -10.03
N PHE A 459 5.41 0.80 -10.16
CA PHE A 459 6.42 0.74 -9.11
C PHE A 459 7.70 1.45 -9.55
N TYR A 460 8.17 2.40 -8.75
CA TYR A 460 9.32 3.23 -9.11
C TYR A 460 10.24 3.44 -7.92
N ASN A 461 11.54 3.48 -8.18
CA ASN A 461 12.52 3.99 -7.23
C ASN A 461 12.78 5.46 -7.56
N THR A 462 12.34 6.35 -6.67
CA THR A 462 12.54 7.80 -6.82
C THR A 462 13.76 8.32 -6.05
N GLY A 463 14.48 7.44 -5.34
CA GLY A 463 15.67 7.82 -4.58
C GLY A 463 15.37 8.61 -3.30
N VAL A 464 14.29 8.26 -2.58
CA VAL A 464 13.97 8.83 -1.26
C VAL A 464 15.03 8.46 -0.22
N ARG A 465 15.53 7.22 -0.29
CA ARG A 465 16.58 6.64 0.55
C ARG A 465 17.43 5.68 -0.27
N PRO A 466 18.65 5.33 0.20
CA PRO A 466 19.42 4.24 -0.38
C PRO A 466 18.60 2.94 -0.44
N THR A 467 18.72 2.21 -1.56
CA THR A 467 18.04 0.93 -1.82
C THR A 467 18.38 -0.14 -0.78
N SER A 468 19.59 -0.09 -0.22
CA SER A 468 20.01 -1.03 0.82
C SER A 468 19.26 -0.87 2.14
N GLU A 469 18.57 0.25 2.37
CA GLU A 469 17.73 0.48 3.55
C GLU A 469 16.35 -0.17 3.44
N ASP A 470 15.84 -0.37 2.22
CA ASP A 470 14.60 -1.12 1.96
C ASP A 470 14.56 -1.57 0.49
N LEU A 471 14.69 -2.88 0.24
CA LEU A 471 14.61 -3.44 -1.11
C LEU A 471 13.22 -3.33 -1.73
N ALA A 472 12.18 -3.17 -0.91
CA ALA A 472 10.80 -3.02 -1.34
C ALA A 472 10.34 -4.15 -2.28
N LEU A 473 9.89 -3.81 -3.48
CA LEU A 473 9.48 -4.75 -4.52
C LEU A 473 10.60 -5.73 -4.92
N GLY A 474 11.86 -5.36 -4.74
CA GLY A 474 13.02 -6.24 -4.90
C GLY A 474 13.12 -7.35 -3.84
N GLY A 475 12.28 -7.35 -2.81
CA GLY A 475 12.23 -8.42 -1.84
C GLY A 475 11.71 -9.75 -2.40
N ALA A 476 11.72 -10.77 -1.53
CA ALA A 476 11.07 -12.05 -1.74
C ALA A 476 10.05 -12.30 -0.63
N ASP A 477 9.07 -13.17 -0.90
CA ASP A 477 8.14 -13.65 0.13
C ASP A 477 8.80 -14.69 1.06
N ALA A 478 8.01 -15.20 2.02
CA ALA A 478 8.49 -16.17 3.02
C ALA A 478 8.94 -17.52 2.43
N TRP A 479 8.57 -17.83 1.18
CA TRP A 479 8.95 -19.06 0.48
C TRP A 479 10.10 -18.84 -0.52
N GLY A 480 10.62 -17.61 -0.59
CA GLY A 480 11.71 -17.24 -1.49
C GLY A 480 11.24 -16.89 -2.91
N ASN A 481 9.94 -16.75 -3.16
CA ASN A 481 9.47 -16.26 -4.46
C ASN A 481 9.66 -14.74 -4.54
N PRO A 482 10.14 -14.20 -5.68
CA PRO A 482 10.25 -12.76 -5.85
C PRO A 482 8.92 -12.03 -5.65
N LEU A 483 8.93 -10.83 -5.05
CA LEU A 483 7.74 -9.99 -5.01
C LEU A 483 7.42 -9.37 -6.37
N SER A 484 8.47 -9.02 -7.10
CA SER A 484 8.43 -8.48 -8.47
C SER A 484 7.95 -9.49 -9.50
N PHE A 485 6.99 -9.06 -10.31
CA PHE A 485 6.56 -9.76 -11.52
C PHE A 485 7.67 -9.80 -12.57
N THR A 486 8.47 -8.74 -12.69
CA THR A 486 9.66 -8.72 -13.55
C THR A 486 10.65 -9.84 -13.22
N ARG A 487 10.94 -10.06 -11.94
CA ARG A 487 11.86 -11.13 -11.51
C ARG A 487 11.27 -12.53 -11.73
N GLU A 488 9.97 -12.68 -11.54
CA GLU A 488 9.26 -13.90 -11.95
C GLU A 488 9.36 -14.10 -13.47
N TYR A 489 9.10 -13.09 -14.28
CA TYR A 489 9.21 -13.20 -15.74
C TYR A 489 10.64 -13.56 -16.20
N ASN A 490 11.67 -12.97 -15.58
CA ASN A 490 13.07 -13.37 -15.79
C ASN A 490 13.32 -14.85 -15.45
N THR A 491 12.66 -15.38 -14.42
CA THR A 491 12.73 -16.81 -14.08
C THR A 491 12.14 -17.68 -15.19
N VAL A 492 11.00 -17.27 -15.79
CA VAL A 492 10.41 -17.96 -16.95
C VAL A 492 11.33 -17.92 -18.16
N LEU A 493 11.94 -16.77 -18.45
CA LEU A 493 12.89 -16.63 -19.57
C LEU A 493 14.14 -17.52 -19.40
N GLN A 494 14.50 -17.88 -18.17
CA GLN A 494 15.57 -18.84 -17.86
C GLN A 494 15.10 -20.30 -17.83
N GLY A 495 13.85 -20.58 -18.21
CA GLY A 495 13.27 -21.93 -18.21
C GLY A 495 12.77 -22.40 -16.84
N GLY A 496 12.68 -21.51 -15.86
CA GLY A 496 12.11 -21.77 -14.54
C GLY A 496 10.58 -21.74 -14.52
N GLN A 497 10.01 -22.14 -13.39
CA GLN A 497 8.58 -22.03 -13.12
C GLN A 497 8.32 -20.89 -12.14
N ILE A 498 7.13 -20.28 -12.26
CA ILE A 498 6.71 -19.19 -11.40
C ILE A 498 5.35 -19.48 -10.76
N PRO A 499 5.11 -19.00 -9.53
CA PRO A 499 3.85 -19.19 -8.84
C PRO A 499 2.71 -18.32 -9.39
N ASP A 500 2.99 -17.09 -9.84
CA ASP A 500 1.95 -16.22 -10.39
C ASP A 500 1.79 -16.39 -11.89
N PRO A 501 0.55 -16.55 -12.40
CA PRO A 501 0.30 -16.57 -13.83
C PRO A 501 0.51 -15.16 -14.40
N LEU A 502 1.59 -14.99 -15.14
CA LEU A 502 1.87 -13.81 -15.95
C LEU A 502 1.65 -14.11 -17.43
N GLU A 503 0.69 -13.40 -18.02
CA GLU A 503 0.58 -13.25 -19.46
C GLU A 503 1.33 -11.95 -19.79
N VAL A 504 2.32 -12.02 -20.68
CA VAL A 504 3.15 -10.88 -21.09
C VAL A 504 3.24 -10.88 -22.60
N ASP A 505 2.72 -9.83 -23.23
CA ASP A 505 2.96 -9.55 -24.65
C ASP A 505 4.07 -8.51 -24.78
N VAL A 506 5.29 -8.95 -25.08
CA VAL A 506 6.45 -8.04 -25.22
C VAL A 506 6.35 -7.09 -26.42
N CYS A 507 5.37 -7.29 -27.30
CA CYS A 507 5.10 -6.45 -28.46
C CYS A 507 4.16 -5.28 -28.15
N THR A 508 3.49 -5.28 -26.99
CA THR A 508 2.67 -4.15 -26.52
C THR A 508 3.48 -3.17 -25.67
N PHE A 509 4.72 -3.51 -25.32
CA PHE A 509 5.56 -2.66 -24.48
C PHE A 509 5.80 -1.27 -25.09
N GLU A 510 5.69 -0.23 -24.27
CA GLU A 510 5.84 1.17 -24.69
C GLU A 510 7.24 1.45 -25.27
N VAL A 511 8.27 0.80 -24.69
CA VAL A 511 9.65 0.90 -25.16
C VAL A 511 10.06 -0.37 -25.91
N PRO A 512 10.34 -0.32 -27.22
CA PRO A 512 10.90 -1.47 -27.93
C PRO A 512 12.36 -1.71 -27.53
N LEU A 513 12.85 -2.94 -27.67
CA LEU A 513 14.28 -3.26 -27.43
C LEU A 513 15.22 -2.46 -28.33
N SER A 514 14.82 -2.33 -29.59
CA SER A 514 15.48 -1.54 -30.62
C SER A 514 14.54 -1.50 -31.83
N PRO A 515 14.52 -0.40 -32.62
CA PRO A 515 13.75 -0.34 -33.86
C PRO A 515 14.08 -1.46 -34.86
N ALA A 516 15.26 -2.07 -34.75
CA ALA A 516 15.75 -3.11 -35.67
C ALA A 516 15.54 -4.55 -35.17
N ILE A 517 15.06 -4.74 -33.94
CA ILE A 517 14.88 -6.07 -33.32
C ILE A 517 13.38 -6.36 -33.22
N PRO A 518 12.88 -7.47 -33.78
CA PRO A 518 11.49 -7.89 -33.58
C PRO A 518 11.17 -7.93 -32.08
N CYS A 519 9.98 -7.47 -31.69
CA CYS A 519 9.59 -7.37 -30.29
C CYS A 519 9.67 -8.70 -29.53
N ASP A 520 9.46 -9.81 -30.24
CA ASP A 520 9.47 -11.20 -29.75
C ASP A 520 10.85 -11.87 -29.83
N ALA A 521 11.87 -11.21 -30.39
CA ALA A 521 13.19 -11.80 -30.63
C ALA A 521 13.89 -12.28 -29.34
N THR A 522 13.42 -11.81 -28.19
CA THR A 522 13.96 -12.13 -26.86
C THR A 522 13.15 -13.17 -26.09
N LEU A 523 12.12 -13.76 -26.69
CA LEU A 523 11.37 -14.90 -26.12
C LEU A 523 12.15 -16.23 -26.17
N LYS A 524 13.47 -16.18 -26.43
CA LYS A 524 14.30 -17.39 -26.45
C LYS A 524 14.65 -17.80 -25.02
N PRO A 525 14.39 -19.06 -24.61
CA PRO A 525 14.81 -19.55 -23.31
C PRO A 525 16.33 -19.41 -23.13
N ASN A 526 16.76 -19.15 -21.89
CA ASN A 526 18.14 -18.89 -21.43
C ASN A 526 18.67 -17.47 -21.63
N VAL A 527 17.79 -16.46 -21.68
CA VAL A 527 18.18 -15.04 -21.66
C VAL A 527 17.74 -14.42 -20.33
N GLY A 528 18.65 -13.72 -19.65
CA GLY A 528 18.32 -12.90 -18.49
C GLY A 528 18.31 -11.43 -18.88
N PHE A 529 17.23 -10.72 -18.55
CA PHE A 529 17.18 -9.27 -18.68
C PHE A 529 17.60 -8.59 -17.38
N ARG A 530 18.19 -7.40 -17.52
CA ARG A 530 18.28 -6.47 -16.41
C ARG A 530 16.87 -6.11 -15.92
N ASP A 531 16.69 -6.10 -14.62
CA ASP A 531 15.50 -5.59 -13.92
C ASP A 531 15.84 -4.35 -13.09
N ALA A 532 14.86 -3.47 -12.90
CA ALA A 532 14.96 -2.27 -12.06
C ALA A 532 13.84 -2.25 -11.02
N VAL A 533 13.95 -3.10 -10.00
CA VAL A 533 12.89 -3.28 -8.99
C VAL A 533 13.34 -3.10 -7.55
N ASP A 534 14.66 -3.05 -7.27
CA ASP A 534 15.11 -2.79 -5.89
C ASP A 534 14.92 -1.32 -5.51
N GLY A 535 14.36 -1.11 -4.32
CA GLY A 535 13.96 0.21 -3.82
C GLY A 535 12.77 0.79 -4.59
N ALA A 536 12.11 -0.01 -5.44
CA ALA A 536 10.91 0.41 -6.15
C ALA A 536 9.67 0.22 -5.27
N PHE A 537 8.88 1.27 -5.16
CA PHE A 537 7.66 1.30 -4.36
C PHE A 537 6.46 1.61 -5.23
N LYS A 538 5.31 1.05 -4.84
CA LYS A 538 4.01 1.33 -5.47
C LYS A 538 3.75 2.84 -5.47
N THR A 539 3.39 3.40 -6.62
CA THR A 539 2.96 4.79 -6.70
C THR A 539 1.66 4.99 -5.91
N PRO A 540 1.64 5.82 -4.86
CA PRO A 540 0.40 6.12 -4.14
C PRO A 540 -0.50 7.04 -4.98
N THR A 541 -1.82 6.97 -4.76
CA THR A 541 -2.74 8.00 -5.27
C THR A 541 -2.42 9.35 -4.62
N LEU A 542 -2.55 10.44 -5.39
CA LEU A 542 -2.44 11.80 -4.86
C LEU A 542 -3.78 12.42 -4.46
N ARG A 543 -4.88 11.65 -4.56
CA ARG A 543 -6.18 12.11 -4.05
C ARG A 543 -6.10 12.28 -2.53
N ASN A 544 -6.55 13.43 -2.03
CA ASN A 544 -6.46 13.85 -0.63
C ASN A 544 -5.04 13.96 -0.07
N ILE A 545 -4.01 14.13 -0.91
CA ILE A 545 -2.61 14.18 -0.47
C ILE A 545 -2.33 15.26 0.59
N ALA A 546 -3.15 16.31 0.65
CA ALA A 546 -3.08 17.32 1.70
C ALA A 546 -3.26 16.76 3.13
N LEU A 547 -3.98 15.65 3.28
CA LEU A 547 -4.43 15.08 4.56
C LEU A 547 -3.70 13.78 4.92
N THR A 548 -2.78 13.30 4.08
CA THR A 548 -2.19 11.96 4.19
C THR A 548 -0.69 11.99 4.50
N GLY A 549 -0.24 13.07 5.15
CA GLY A 549 1.11 13.15 5.70
C GLY A 549 1.29 12.25 6.95
N PRO A 550 2.54 11.98 7.37
CA PRO A 550 3.79 12.36 6.69
C PRO A 550 3.95 11.62 5.36
N TYR A 551 4.87 12.07 4.51
CA TYR A 551 4.96 11.63 3.11
C TYR A 551 6.09 10.63 2.85
N PHE A 552 5.94 9.89 1.75
CA PHE A 552 6.76 8.74 1.32
C PHE A 552 6.58 7.48 2.17
N HIS A 553 7.10 6.35 1.66
CA HIS A 553 7.05 5.04 2.31
C HIS A 553 7.71 5.01 3.70
N ASN A 554 8.63 5.94 3.96
CA ASN A 554 9.32 6.08 5.25
C ASN A 554 8.83 7.27 6.09
N GLY A 555 7.83 8.02 5.63
CA GLY A 555 7.29 9.18 6.34
C GLY A 555 8.31 10.31 6.56
N SER A 556 9.33 10.44 5.71
CA SER A 556 10.47 11.36 5.94
C SER A 556 10.18 12.85 5.78
N ARG A 557 8.99 13.25 5.29
CA ARG A 557 8.59 14.65 5.07
C ARG A 557 7.27 14.96 5.75
N ALA A 558 7.16 16.12 6.38
CA ALA A 558 5.92 16.55 7.04
C ALA A 558 5.03 17.45 6.17
N THR A 559 5.57 18.05 5.10
CA THR A 559 4.84 19.00 4.25
C THR A 559 5.03 18.71 2.75
N LEU A 560 4.02 19.07 1.95
CA LEU A 560 4.12 19.01 0.48
C LEU A 560 5.23 19.90 -0.06
N GLN A 561 5.55 21.02 0.62
CA GLN A 561 6.68 21.86 0.27
C GLN A 561 8.01 21.06 0.28
N GLN A 562 8.25 20.29 1.34
CA GLN A 562 9.46 19.46 1.44
C GLN A 562 9.46 18.29 0.42
N VAL A 563 8.29 17.79 0.04
CA VAL A 563 8.13 16.82 -1.06
C VAL A 563 8.51 17.48 -2.39
N MET A 564 8.04 18.70 -2.64
CA MET A 564 8.38 19.42 -3.87
C MET A 564 9.85 19.83 -3.93
N GLU A 565 10.48 20.19 -2.81
CA GLU A 565 11.93 20.40 -2.75
C GLU A 565 12.71 19.15 -3.19
N PHE A 566 12.28 17.97 -2.73
CA PHE A 566 12.86 16.67 -3.12
C PHE A 566 12.75 16.41 -4.62
N TYR A 567 11.56 16.57 -5.21
CA TYR A 567 11.40 16.36 -6.65
C TYR A 567 12.12 17.43 -7.46
N ASN A 568 12.13 18.70 -7.01
CA ASN A 568 12.75 19.80 -7.75
C ASN A 568 14.28 19.62 -7.90
N ARG A 569 14.94 19.00 -6.90
CA ARG A 569 16.38 18.64 -6.97
C ARG A 569 16.65 17.31 -7.69
N GLY A 570 15.62 16.57 -8.11
CA GLY A 570 15.75 15.27 -8.78
C GLY A 570 16.05 14.10 -7.82
N GLY A 571 15.51 14.15 -6.60
CA GLY A 571 15.68 13.12 -5.56
C GLY A 571 16.88 13.33 -4.63
N ASP A 572 17.10 12.41 -3.67
CA ASP A 572 18.18 12.47 -2.66
C ASP A 572 19.44 11.70 -3.07
N ARG A 573 19.52 11.30 -4.34
CA ARG A 573 20.70 10.64 -4.91
C ARG A 573 21.88 11.61 -5.08
N ARG A 574 23.07 11.04 -5.22
CA ARG A 574 24.33 11.76 -5.43
C ARG A 574 24.84 11.61 -6.86
N GLY A 575 25.70 12.51 -7.30
CA GLY A 575 26.40 12.42 -8.58
C GLY A 575 25.59 12.91 -9.78
N GLU A 576 26.05 12.51 -10.97
CA GLU A 576 25.42 12.84 -12.25
C GLU A 576 24.10 12.06 -12.45
N ASP A 577 23.30 12.43 -13.44
CA ASP A 577 21.99 11.83 -13.66
C ASP A 577 22.04 10.30 -13.86
N ALA A 578 23.07 9.81 -14.54
CA ALA A 578 23.30 8.38 -14.80
C ALA A 578 23.97 7.60 -13.64
N SER A 579 24.38 8.24 -12.55
CA SER A 579 25.16 7.57 -11.50
C SER A 579 24.29 6.64 -10.64
N ASN A 580 24.71 5.39 -10.43
CA ASN A 580 24.13 4.50 -9.42
C ASN A 580 24.64 4.89 -8.03
N THR A 581 23.94 5.79 -7.37
CA THR A 581 24.24 6.18 -5.98
C THR A 581 23.21 5.67 -4.99
N SER A 582 22.43 4.65 -5.40
CA SER A 582 21.42 4.02 -4.55
C SER A 582 21.99 3.16 -3.43
N GLY A 583 23.31 2.90 -3.41
CA GLY A 583 24.00 2.26 -2.28
C GLY A 583 23.77 0.75 -2.15
N PHE A 584 23.44 0.06 -3.24
CA PHE A 584 23.31 -1.41 -3.27
C PHE A 584 24.00 -1.98 -4.52
N GLU A 585 24.97 -2.90 -4.32
CA GLU A 585 25.55 -3.72 -5.39
C GLU A 585 24.72 -5.01 -5.54
N HIS A 586 24.07 -5.21 -6.69
CA HIS A 586 23.24 -6.40 -6.92
C HIS A 586 24.10 -7.64 -7.27
N PRO A 587 23.83 -8.83 -6.69
CA PRO A 587 24.60 -10.06 -6.96
C PRO A 587 24.33 -10.77 -8.31
N ALA A 588 23.62 -10.16 -9.29
CA ALA A 588 23.18 -10.87 -10.50
C ALA A 588 24.13 -10.67 -11.69
N VAL A 589 24.33 -11.76 -12.44
CA VAL A 589 25.46 -12.10 -13.34
C VAL A 589 25.58 -11.24 -14.62
N ASN A 590 24.76 -10.19 -14.81
CA ASN A 590 24.73 -9.38 -16.05
C ASN A 590 24.51 -7.88 -15.80
N GLN A 591 25.18 -7.25 -14.83
CA GLN A 591 25.07 -5.80 -14.65
C GLN A 591 26.43 -5.10 -14.59
N HIS A 592 26.65 -4.24 -15.59
CA HIS A 592 27.47 -3.04 -15.43
C HIS A 592 26.66 -2.01 -14.62
N ASN A 593 27.20 -1.56 -13.48
CA ASN A 593 27.05 -0.24 -12.85
C ASN A 593 25.75 0.58 -13.13
N GLY A 594 24.56 -0.01 -13.05
CA GLY A 594 23.31 0.61 -13.53
C GLY A 594 22.34 0.96 -12.41
N SER A 595 21.83 2.19 -12.41
CA SER A 595 20.89 2.70 -11.40
C SER A 595 19.49 2.06 -11.54
N ASN A 596 18.79 1.80 -10.42
CA ASN A 596 17.36 1.41 -10.43
C ASN A 596 16.41 2.62 -10.41
N LEU A 597 16.95 3.83 -10.47
CA LEU A 597 16.20 5.07 -10.43
C LEU A 597 15.40 5.30 -11.72
N ASP A 598 14.18 5.76 -11.56
CA ASP A 598 13.36 6.23 -12.68
C ASP A 598 14.06 7.39 -13.46
N PRO A 599 14.08 7.36 -14.81
CA PRO A 599 14.76 8.34 -15.65
C PRO A 599 14.18 9.75 -15.55
N ASP A 600 12.92 9.92 -15.11
CA ASP A 600 12.32 11.24 -14.95
C ASP A 600 12.82 11.97 -13.68
N MET A 601 13.54 11.29 -12.78
CA MET A 601 14.13 11.86 -11.56
C MET A 601 15.38 12.70 -11.86
N THR A 602 15.13 13.84 -12.48
CA THR A 602 16.09 14.88 -12.90
C THR A 602 15.71 16.22 -12.25
N ARG A 603 16.60 17.22 -12.30
CA ARG A 603 16.26 18.56 -11.77
C ARG A 603 15.13 19.18 -12.61
N LEU A 604 14.07 19.63 -11.93
CA LEU A 604 12.91 20.23 -12.59
C LEU A 604 13.07 21.74 -12.81
N ASN A 605 13.97 22.40 -12.06
CA ASN A 605 14.19 23.84 -12.09
C ASN A 605 12.88 24.66 -11.96
N LEU A 606 11.98 24.19 -11.08
CA LEU A 606 10.77 24.91 -10.69
C LEU A 606 11.15 26.12 -9.84
N THR A 607 10.58 27.27 -10.17
CA THR A 607 10.66 28.49 -9.38
C THR A 607 9.80 28.36 -8.10
N PRO A 608 10.04 29.18 -7.07
CA PRO A 608 9.20 29.17 -5.86
C PRO A 608 7.71 29.37 -6.14
N VAL A 609 7.36 30.20 -7.13
CA VAL A 609 5.96 30.45 -7.54
C VAL A 609 5.35 29.21 -8.21
N GLU A 610 6.11 28.51 -9.05
CA GLU A 610 5.65 27.25 -9.66
C GLU A 610 5.47 26.15 -8.62
N VAL A 611 6.37 26.06 -7.64
CA VAL A 611 6.24 25.12 -6.51
C VAL A 611 4.97 25.44 -5.70
N ASP A 612 4.73 26.70 -5.35
CA ASP A 612 3.52 27.11 -4.62
C ASP A 612 2.24 26.77 -5.42
N ALA A 613 2.20 27.02 -6.72
CA ALA A 613 1.07 26.65 -7.57
C ALA A 613 0.81 25.12 -7.58
N LEU A 614 1.87 24.30 -7.70
CA LEU A 614 1.78 22.84 -7.61
C LEU A 614 1.26 22.37 -6.25
N VAL A 615 1.78 22.94 -5.16
CA VAL A 615 1.33 22.65 -3.80
C VAL A 615 -0.15 23.03 -3.65
N LYS A 616 -0.59 24.19 -4.15
CA LYS A 616 -2.01 24.61 -4.06
C LYS A 616 -2.95 23.72 -4.88
N PHE A 617 -2.50 23.23 -6.03
CA PHE A 617 -3.23 22.22 -6.78
C PHE A 617 -3.41 20.94 -5.95
N MET A 618 -2.34 20.44 -5.31
CA MET A 618 -2.41 19.25 -4.47
C MET A 618 -3.22 19.44 -3.18
N GLU A 619 -3.09 20.60 -2.53
CA GLU A 619 -3.77 20.90 -1.27
C GLU A 619 -5.28 21.03 -1.44
N VAL A 620 -5.72 21.66 -2.53
CA VAL A 620 -7.12 22.04 -2.70
C VAL A 620 -7.75 21.34 -3.89
N GLY A 621 -7.08 21.30 -5.04
CA GLY A 621 -7.60 20.68 -6.26
C GLY A 621 -7.84 19.18 -6.11
N LEU A 622 -7.04 18.50 -5.30
CA LEU A 622 -7.08 17.04 -5.12
C LEU A 622 -7.79 16.57 -3.84
N THR A 623 -8.27 17.49 -2.99
CA THR A 623 -8.89 17.15 -1.70
C THR A 623 -10.41 17.12 -1.82
N ASP A 624 -10.99 15.95 -1.61
CA ASP A 624 -12.44 15.77 -1.62
C ASP A 624 -13.04 16.36 -0.33
N PRO A 625 -14.00 17.30 -0.42
CA PRO A 625 -14.63 17.89 0.75
C PRO A 625 -15.30 16.85 1.66
N ARG A 626 -15.77 15.72 1.14
CA ARG A 626 -16.34 14.67 1.97
C ARG A 626 -15.29 13.99 2.84
N VAL A 627 -14.07 13.79 2.33
CA VAL A 627 -12.96 13.24 3.11
C VAL A 627 -12.53 14.23 4.18
N ALA A 628 -12.31 15.51 3.79
CA ALA A 628 -11.90 16.55 4.71
C ALA A 628 -12.89 16.77 5.87
N TRP A 629 -14.18 16.55 5.63
CA TRP A 629 -15.24 16.69 6.63
C TRP A 629 -15.74 15.35 7.19
N GLU A 630 -15.11 14.22 6.85
CA GLU A 630 -15.51 12.86 7.28
C GLU A 630 -17.00 12.54 7.01
N ARG A 631 -17.53 13.05 5.89
CA ARG A 631 -18.89 12.78 5.43
C ARG A 631 -18.96 11.40 4.79
N ALA A 632 -20.17 10.85 4.71
CA ALA A 632 -20.40 9.59 4.02
C ALA A 632 -19.78 9.58 2.61
N PRO A 633 -19.07 8.50 2.24
CA PRO A 633 -18.95 7.22 2.95
C PRO A 633 -17.81 7.13 3.99
N PHE A 634 -17.14 8.24 4.31
CA PHE A 634 -15.98 8.31 5.21
C PHE A 634 -16.33 8.50 6.69
N ASP A 635 -17.63 8.47 7.03
CA ASP A 635 -18.12 8.51 8.41
C ASP A 635 -17.77 7.22 9.17
N HIS A 636 -17.64 7.28 10.50
CA HIS A 636 -17.08 6.18 11.27
C HIS A 636 -17.62 6.06 12.72
N PRO A 637 -17.58 4.85 13.32
CA PRO A 637 -17.81 4.67 14.75
C PRO A 637 -16.66 5.29 15.59
N SER A 638 -16.85 5.39 16.90
CA SER A 638 -15.81 5.88 17.80
C SER A 638 -14.62 4.92 17.86
N LEU A 639 -13.43 5.44 18.17
CA LEU A 639 -12.23 4.65 18.33
C LEU A 639 -11.41 5.17 19.52
N VAL A 640 -10.84 4.27 20.33
CA VAL A 640 -9.87 4.65 21.36
C VAL A 640 -8.50 4.26 20.82
N LEU A 641 -7.65 5.27 20.62
CA LEU A 641 -6.35 5.12 19.97
C LEU A 641 -5.23 5.19 20.99
N PRO A 642 -4.39 4.14 21.10
CA PRO A 642 -3.10 4.29 21.74
C PRO A 642 -2.24 5.31 20.97
N GLN A 643 -1.65 6.26 21.68
CA GLN A 643 -0.81 7.36 21.18
C GLN A 643 0.46 7.44 22.03
N GLY A 644 1.35 6.47 21.83
CA GLY A 644 2.46 6.24 22.75
C GLY A 644 2.01 5.82 24.15
N GLU A 645 2.90 6.08 25.10
CA GLU A 645 2.79 5.69 26.48
C GLU A 645 2.90 6.90 27.39
N LYS A 646 2.24 6.84 28.56
CA LYS A 646 2.29 7.91 29.55
C LYS A 646 3.73 8.14 29.99
N GLY A 647 4.26 9.32 29.67
CA GLY A 647 5.68 9.64 29.83
C GLY A 647 6.24 10.17 28.51
N ASP A 648 7.52 9.89 28.26
CA ASP A 648 8.25 10.31 27.06
C ASP A 648 9.31 9.24 26.69
N GLU A 649 10.24 9.58 25.79
CA GLU A 649 11.34 8.71 25.35
C GLU A 649 12.43 8.44 26.42
N ASN A 650 12.33 9.10 27.58
CA ASN A 650 13.28 8.99 28.69
C ASN A 650 12.72 8.14 29.83
N SER A 651 11.42 8.25 30.12
CA SER A 651 10.75 7.50 31.16
C SER A 651 9.27 7.29 30.85
N VAL A 652 8.80 6.06 31.05
CA VAL A 652 7.39 5.67 30.87
C VAL A 652 6.79 5.12 32.16
N GLY A 653 5.51 5.38 32.37
CA GLY A 653 4.73 4.81 33.46
C GLY A 653 4.53 3.31 33.26
N GLN A 654 4.87 2.49 34.25
CA GLN A 654 4.67 1.05 34.18
C GLN A 654 3.23 0.67 34.53
N LYS A 655 2.61 -0.24 33.76
CA LYS A 655 1.35 -0.89 34.16
C LYS A 655 1.56 -1.66 35.47
N PRO A 656 0.59 -1.64 36.41
CA PRO A 656 0.68 -2.40 37.65
C PRO A 656 0.93 -3.88 37.37
N ALA A 657 1.80 -4.51 38.16
CA ALA A 657 2.06 -5.94 38.05
C ALA A 657 0.74 -6.72 38.23
N SER A 658 0.39 -7.51 37.22
CA SER A 658 -0.75 -8.43 37.24
C SER A 658 -0.22 -9.85 37.27
N PRO A 659 -0.88 -10.81 37.95
CA PRO A 659 -0.53 -12.24 37.87
C PRO A 659 -0.51 -12.81 36.44
N LYS A 660 -1.06 -12.06 35.46
CA LYS A 660 -1.09 -12.40 34.03
C LYS A 660 -0.03 -11.67 33.19
N ILE A 661 0.70 -10.71 33.75
CA ILE A 661 1.70 -9.88 33.05
C ILE A 661 3.04 -10.06 33.77
N THR A 662 3.93 -10.86 33.18
CA THR A 662 5.25 -11.19 33.77
C THR A 662 6.35 -10.20 33.38
N THR A 663 6.10 -9.28 32.43
CA THR A 663 7.07 -8.27 31.98
C THR A 663 6.65 -6.86 32.40
N ARG A 664 7.61 -5.94 32.48
CA ARG A 664 7.34 -4.52 32.71
C ARG A 664 6.81 -3.92 31.42
N GLN A 665 5.50 -3.72 31.35
CA GLN A 665 4.82 -3.08 30.22
C GLN A 665 4.51 -1.62 30.56
N ALA A 666 4.69 -0.71 29.61
CA ALA A 666 4.30 0.68 29.75
C ALA A 666 2.78 0.87 29.66
N GLN A 667 2.27 1.92 30.31
CA GLN A 667 0.87 2.31 30.28
C GLN A 667 0.59 3.18 29.06
N ASP A 668 -0.35 2.76 28.20
CA ASP A 668 -0.77 3.51 27.04
C ASP A 668 -1.28 4.91 27.42
N ALA A 669 -0.89 5.91 26.65
CA ALA A 669 -1.62 7.17 26.53
C ALA A 669 -2.66 7.00 25.43
N GLU A 670 -3.87 7.51 25.63
CA GLU A 670 -5.01 7.24 24.74
C GLU A 670 -5.64 8.55 24.26
N ILE A 671 -6.10 8.54 23.01
CA ILE A 671 -6.96 9.57 22.43
C ILE A 671 -8.30 8.93 22.06
N GLU A 672 -9.41 9.61 22.38
CA GLU A 672 -10.74 9.14 22.03
C GLU A 672 -11.26 9.89 20.79
N LEU A 673 -11.52 9.15 19.71
CA LEU A 673 -12.24 9.65 18.55
C LEU A 673 -13.74 9.47 18.75
N ASN A 674 -14.49 10.57 18.61
CA ASN A 674 -15.94 10.53 18.63
C ASN A 674 -16.48 9.85 17.37
N PRO A 675 -17.67 9.20 17.43
CA PRO A 675 -18.30 8.69 16.23
C PRO A 675 -18.78 9.85 15.35
N VAL A 676 -18.50 9.76 14.05
CA VAL A 676 -18.97 10.71 13.04
C VAL A 676 -20.09 10.06 12.24
N GLY A 677 -21.19 10.80 11.99
CA GLY A 677 -22.31 10.33 11.17
C GLY A 677 -22.18 10.75 9.71
N ALA A 678 -23.13 10.37 8.86
CA ALA A 678 -23.09 10.62 7.42
C ALA A 678 -22.91 12.10 7.01
N GLU A 679 -23.40 13.04 7.81
CA GLU A 679 -23.26 14.50 7.58
C GLU A 679 -21.84 15.03 7.87
N GLY A 680 -20.98 14.21 8.49
CA GLY A 680 -19.61 14.53 8.82
C GLY A 680 -19.42 15.30 10.12
N ARG A 681 -18.21 15.85 10.26
CA ARG A 681 -17.75 16.71 11.35
C ARG A 681 -18.62 17.96 11.49
N ALA A 682 -18.77 18.44 12.72
CA ALA A 682 -19.45 19.70 12.98
C ALA A 682 -18.61 20.89 12.51
N ALA A 683 -19.26 21.99 12.14
CA ALA A 683 -18.56 23.22 11.73
C ALA A 683 -17.58 23.75 12.79
N LEU A 684 -17.84 23.48 14.09
CA LEU A 684 -16.98 23.86 15.20
C LEU A 684 -15.68 23.02 15.28
N GLU A 685 -15.71 21.79 14.79
CA GLU A 685 -14.53 20.90 14.76
C GLU A 685 -13.60 21.24 13.59
N GLY A 686 -14.14 21.90 12.55
CA GLY A 686 -13.42 22.17 11.31
C GLY A 686 -13.13 20.90 10.49
N PRO A 687 -12.54 21.04 9.29
CA PRO A 687 -12.09 19.89 8.52
C PRO A 687 -10.85 19.25 9.16
N LEU A 688 -10.55 18.02 8.75
CA LEU A 688 -9.26 17.39 8.97
C LEU A 688 -8.12 18.31 8.52
N GLN A 689 -7.01 18.28 9.26
CA GLN A 689 -5.86 19.16 9.06
C GLN A 689 -4.65 18.36 8.54
N PRO A 690 -3.76 18.99 7.76
CA PRO A 690 -2.49 18.36 7.37
C PRO A 690 -1.65 17.93 8.57
N PHE A 691 -0.83 16.88 8.40
CA PHE A 691 0.02 16.32 9.46
C PHE A 691 0.89 17.34 10.20
N ASN A 692 1.43 18.31 9.48
CA ASN A 692 2.25 19.37 10.06
C ASN A 692 1.48 20.24 11.08
N ASN A 693 0.15 20.24 11.08
CA ASN A 693 -0.63 20.99 12.07
C ASN A 693 -0.61 20.31 13.45
N ASP A 694 -0.43 18.99 13.49
CA ASP A 694 -0.47 18.18 14.72
C ASP A 694 0.93 18.00 15.34
N LEU A 695 1.99 18.36 14.61
CA LEU A 695 3.38 18.52 15.09
C LEU A 695 3.60 19.86 15.81
#